data_AF-A0A0C2D6D2-F1
#
_entry.id   AF-A0A0C2D6D2-F1
#
_cell.length_a   1.000
_cell.length_b   1.000
_cell.length_c   1.000
_cell.angle_alpha   90.00
_cell.angle_beta   90.00
_cell.angle_gamma   90.00
#
_symmetry.space_group_name_H-M   'P 1'
#
loop_
_entity.id
_entity.type
_entity.pdbx_description
1 polymer ?
#
loop_
_entity_poly.entity_id
_entity_poly.type
_entity_poly.pdbx_seq_one_letter_code
_entity_poly.pdbx_strand_id
1 'polypeptide(L)'
;MPASSGSKQPLARLADPKHTPAAVQRLGERVFVTIKLRRIPLGEIELAFFNRDIAARLGYECLEGFEAMEPLACEAFGLEVDERGSHLAWVDRQEDPLGIAMSGNQGSGRAAYVGRSINLKGIGRTPLALAPRDSDHGHGYVDIVDAAWECVASDLFYFDSSFGTSPTLALLRRRQPRWITTEYESAEVETAIVARVDNGALDRPTHLFVPGAELRASLLDMTRAFARQEAEKFTLGVVHGAFSAGNISVHGHILDMDTVRSVLGRHPQYSRTARYTSNSFGLEWRGALRILESLAASERNNPDKLSIEVISSVFHREYELTLAKTSLLSFGVPKQNIERVVAICPDDVQFLVSEFKALAQLAFPDLSALFTGWVGAPRVEVFDFSHFLRHYHRLRQAALDVEARVMGGLKLLRRSEPRFEVVGNARMSKEVEDHVRQRHMVEDFSQLVALEQRARAFILRFDGFCSKVERASLLDSESVIDRTYVINEERFYSSGYGQWWVENLLEARRQGDLGKENLNRCIEAMTRANRRLSGNQRYGLGTTTDMRVFKQGVVGRLVSGAGKYCYFHEPFAENLEPTAIRVNGSALRLSGKVSSDGRVWVSEQLSMMDMPEQAQFELLCGATPIALEDYYNTQPSIPFALVPA
;
A
#
# COMPACT_ATOMS: atom_id res chain seq x y z
N MET A 1 -10.24 3.04 16.46
CA MET A 1 -11.12 2.96 17.65
C MET A 1 -12.01 1.73 17.47
N PRO A 2 -12.36 0.98 18.53
CA PRO A 2 -13.41 -0.02 18.45
C PRO A 2 -14.77 0.67 18.24
N ALA A 3 -15.68 0.06 17.48
CA ALA A 3 -17.02 0.60 17.31
C ALA A 3 -17.78 0.55 18.65
N SER A 4 -18.43 1.65 19.02
CA SER A 4 -19.44 1.65 20.06
C SER A 4 -20.65 0.81 19.62
N SER A 5 -21.39 0.25 20.59
CA SER A 5 -22.51 -0.68 20.38
C SER A 5 -23.79 -0.02 19.83
N GLY A 6 -23.65 0.89 18.86
CA GLY A 6 -24.78 1.45 18.11
C GLY A 6 -25.35 0.44 17.11
N SER A 7 -26.61 0.64 16.72
CA SER A 7 -27.21 -0.09 15.59
C SER A 7 -26.37 0.11 14.33
N LYS A 8 -25.97 -0.99 13.67
CA LYS A 8 -25.25 -0.94 12.39
C LYS A 8 -26.05 -0.12 11.37
N GLN A 9 -25.35 0.62 10.51
CA GLN A 9 -26.01 1.41 9.46
C GLN A 9 -26.25 0.55 8.19
N PRO A 10 -27.48 0.49 7.66
CA PRO A 10 -27.76 -0.22 6.41
C PRO A 10 -27.09 0.43 5.20
N LEU A 11 -26.43 -0.38 4.37
CA LEU A 11 -25.67 0.10 3.20
C LEU A 11 -26.49 0.97 2.24
N ALA A 12 -27.75 0.59 1.99
CA ALA A 12 -28.67 1.32 1.11
C ALA A 12 -28.92 2.78 1.55
N ARG A 13 -28.61 3.15 2.81
CA ARG A 13 -28.76 4.53 3.32
C ARG A 13 -27.49 5.37 3.21
N LEU A 14 -26.32 4.77 2.92
CA LEU A 14 -25.04 5.50 2.91
C LEU A 14 -24.97 6.57 1.81
N ALA A 15 -25.67 6.35 0.70
CA ALA A 15 -25.78 7.25 -0.44
C ALA A 15 -27.19 7.87 -0.60
N ASP A 16 -27.99 7.97 0.48
CA ASP A 16 -29.32 8.59 0.42
C ASP A 16 -29.21 10.06 -0.05
N PRO A 17 -29.80 10.43 -1.22
CA PRO A 17 -29.70 11.78 -1.77
C PRO A 17 -30.37 12.87 -0.91
N LYS A 18 -31.13 12.50 0.13
CA LYS A 18 -31.72 13.44 1.09
C LYS A 18 -30.69 14.02 2.07
N HIS A 19 -29.50 13.45 2.16
CA HIS A 19 -28.45 13.92 3.06
C HIS A 19 -27.43 14.78 2.32
N THR A 20 -27.26 16.02 2.78
CA THR A 20 -26.08 16.84 2.45
C THR A 20 -24.82 16.17 3.02
N PRO A 21 -23.73 16.01 2.25
CA PRO A 21 -22.50 15.40 2.72
C PRO A 21 -21.86 16.17 3.87
N ALA A 22 -21.26 15.45 4.82
CA ALA A 22 -20.51 16.05 5.91
C ALA A 22 -19.33 16.91 5.40
N ALA A 23 -18.76 16.59 4.24
CA ALA A 23 -17.74 17.40 3.59
C ALA A 23 -18.23 18.84 3.26
N VAL A 24 -19.51 19.02 2.94
CA VAL A 24 -20.10 20.35 2.72
C VAL A 24 -20.08 21.19 4.00
N GLN A 25 -20.34 20.56 5.16
CA GLN A 25 -20.28 21.21 6.47
C GLN A 25 -18.85 21.51 6.94
N ARG A 26 -17.85 20.72 6.51
CA ARG A 26 -16.43 20.94 6.90
C ARG A 26 -15.70 21.92 5.99
N LEU A 27 -15.97 21.89 4.69
CA LEU A 27 -15.28 22.71 3.70
C LEU A 27 -16.05 23.99 3.33
N GLY A 28 -17.36 24.07 3.63
CA GLY A 28 -18.25 25.17 3.28
C GLY A 28 -18.85 25.02 1.88
N GLU A 29 -20.12 25.43 1.70
CA GLU A 29 -20.87 25.23 0.44
C GLU A 29 -20.19 25.84 -0.79
N ARG A 30 -19.44 26.93 -0.63
CA ARG A 30 -18.72 27.62 -1.71
C ARG A 30 -17.63 26.78 -2.37
N VAL A 31 -17.14 25.75 -1.68
CA VAL A 31 -16.19 24.78 -2.24
C VAL A 31 -16.86 23.85 -3.23
N PHE A 32 -18.19 23.74 -3.25
CA PHE A 32 -18.88 22.73 -4.06
C PHE A 32 -19.61 23.28 -5.29
N VAL A 33 -19.73 22.43 -6.30
CA VAL A 33 -20.73 22.53 -7.37
C VAL A 33 -21.69 21.36 -7.23
N THR A 34 -22.99 21.62 -7.29
CA THR A 34 -24.00 20.57 -7.32
C THR A 34 -24.18 20.03 -8.74
N ILE A 35 -24.29 18.71 -8.85
CA ILE A 35 -24.59 18.00 -10.10
C ILE A 35 -25.74 17.02 -9.89
N LYS A 36 -26.30 16.54 -10.99
CA LYS A 36 -27.28 15.47 -11.01
C LYS A 36 -26.65 14.17 -11.46
N LEU A 37 -27.03 13.07 -10.79
CA LEU A 37 -26.66 11.71 -11.16
C LEU A 37 -27.92 10.92 -11.50
N ARG A 38 -27.83 10.08 -12.54
CA ARG A 38 -28.76 8.97 -12.76
C ARG A 38 -28.29 7.72 -12.02
N ARG A 39 -29.24 6.83 -11.78
CA ARG A 39 -28.98 5.45 -11.37
C ARG A 39 -28.63 4.61 -12.60
N ILE A 40 -27.59 3.80 -12.49
CA ILE A 40 -27.24 2.81 -13.52
C ILE A 40 -28.13 1.58 -13.29
N PRO A 41 -28.85 1.08 -14.31
CA PRO A 41 -29.64 -0.14 -14.20
C PRO A 41 -28.80 -1.34 -13.76
N LEU A 42 -29.36 -2.24 -12.92
CA LEU A 42 -28.69 -3.47 -12.46
C LEU A 42 -28.30 -4.44 -13.60
N GLY A 43 -28.83 -4.23 -14.82
CA GLY A 43 -28.40 -4.94 -16.03
C GLY A 43 -27.10 -4.41 -16.65
N GLU A 44 -26.71 -3.17 -16.34
CA GLU A 44 -25.55 -2.44 -16.89
C GLU A 44 -24.34 -2.40 -15.94
N ILE A 45 -24.54 -2.68 -14.64
CA ILE A 45 -23.51 -2.61 -13.59
C ILE A 45 -23.51 -3.88 -12.73
N GLU A 46 -22.34 -4.28 -12.25
CA GLU A 46 -22.17 -5.39 -11.32
C GLU A 46 -21.14 -5.08 -10.23
N LEU A 47 -21.29 -5.73 -9.07
CA LEU A 47 -20.29 -5.68 -8.01
C LEU A 47 -19.07 -6.54 -8.44
N ALA A 48 -17.86 -5.98 -8.35
CA ALA A 48 -16.62 -6.70 -8.58
C ALA A 48 -15.87 -7.01 -7.27
N PHE A 49 -15.96 -6.11 -6.28
CA PHE A 49 -15.38 -6.32 -4.95
C PHE A 49 -16.13 -5.51 -3.89
N PHE A 50 -16.29 -6.07 -2.68
CA PHE A 50 -16.80 -5.37 -1.50
C PHE A 50 -15.92 -5.65 -0.27
N ASN A 51 -15.39 -4.61 0.36
CA ASN A 51 -14.48 -4.76 1.50
C ASN A 51 -15.24 -4.95 2.82
N ARG A 52 -15.51 -6.21 3.16
CA ARG A 52 -16.18 -6.63 4.41
C ARG A 52 -15.44 -6.17 5.67
N ASP A 53 -14.11 -6.20 5.67
CA ASP A 53 -13.30 -5.82 6.83
C ASP A 53 -13.43 -4.32 7.14
N ILE A 54 -13.38 -3.48 6.11
CA ILE A 54 -13.59 -2.02 6.21
C ILE A 54 -15.04 -1.74 6.63
N ALA A 55 -16.02 -2.40 6.02
CA ALA A 55 -17.43 -2.23 6.35
C ALA A 55 -17.72 -2.56 7.82
N ALA A 56 -17.22 -3.69 8.31
CA ALA A 56 -17.35 -4.11 9.70
C ALA A 56 -16.65 -3.13 10.67
N ARG A 57 -15.43 -2.68 10.34
CA ARG A 57 -14.65 -1.72 11.15
C ARG A 57 -15.27 -0.32 11.20
N LEU A 58 -16.05 0.06 10.18
CA LEU A 58 -16.83 1.30 10.13
C LEU A 58 -18.25 1.17 10.73
N GLY A 59 -18.66 -0.03 11.15
CA GLY A 59 -19.98 -0.28 11.76
C GLY A 59 -21.14 -0.35 10.76
N TYR A 60 -20.85 -0.65 9.48
CA TYR A 60 -21.88 -0.88 8.47
C TYR A 60 -22.45 -2.29 8.56
N GLU A 61 -23.70 -2.43 8.14
CA GLU A 61 -24.36 -3.72 8.00
C GLU A 61 -23.82 -4.47 6.78
N CYS A 62 -23.50 -5.74 6.93
CA CYS A 62 -23.06 -6.61 5.84
C CYS A 62 -23.92 -7.86 5.85
N LEU A 63 -24.49 -8.21 4.70
CA LEU A 63 -25.17 -9.48 4.51
C LEU A 63 -24.16 -10.62 4.30
N GLU A 64 -24.55 -11.83 4.66
CA GLU A 64 -23.80 -13.04 4.33
C GLU A 64 -23.92 -13.37 2.84
N GLY A 65 -22.85 -13.92 2.24
CA GLY A 65 -22.78 -14.25 0.81
C GLY A 65 -22.51 -13.04 -0.10
N PHE A 66 -21.89 -13.28 -1.26
CA PHE A 66 -21.62 -12.22 -2.25
C PHE A 66 -22.88 -11.82 -3.03
N GLU A 67 -23.72 -12.79 -3.39
CA GLU A 67 -24.94 -12.58 -4.19
C GLU A 67 -25.96 -11.65 -3.51
N ALA A 68 -26.12 -11.75 -2.19
CA ALA A 68 -26.99 -10.87 -1.41
C ALA A 68 -26.46 -9.43 -1.33
N MET A 69 -25.13 -9.26 -1.43
CA MET A 69 -24.45 -7.97 -1.33
C MET A 69 -24.43 -7.20 -2.66
N GLU A 70 -24.34 -7.90 -3.81
CA GLU A 70 -24.30 -7.29 -5.15
C GLU A 70 -25.45 -6.28 -5.39
N PRO A 71 -26.75 -6.63 -5.26
CA PRO A 71 -27.83 -5.70 -5.58
C PRO A 71 -27.84 -4.48 -4.66
N LEU A 72 -27.55 -4.65 -3.36
CA LEU A 72 -27.48 -3.54 -2.40
C LEU A 72 -26.33 -2.58 -2.68
N ALA A 73 -25.15 -3.10 -3.05
CA ALA A 73 -23.99 -2.28 -3.38
C ALA A 73 -24.20 -1.54 -4.72
N CYS A 74 -24.75 -2.22 -5.73
CA CYS A 74 -25.14 -1.59 -7.00
C CYS A 74 -26.25 -0.54 -6.81
N GLU A 75 -27.21 -0.78 -5.91
CA GLU A 75 -28.24 0.20 -5.57
C GLU A 75 -27.66 1.41 -4.81
N ALA A 76 -26.75 1.20 -3.86
CA ALA A 76 -26.15 2.30 -3.10
C ALA A 76 -25.21 3.16 -3.98
N PHE A 77 -24.36 2.53 -4.79
CA PHE A 77 -23.20 3.21 -5.40
C PHE A 77 -23.21 3.25 -6.94
N GLY A 78 -24.17 2.60 -7.60
CA GLY A 78 -24.32 2.60 -9.07
C GLY A 78 -24.92 3.89 -9.60
N LEU A 79 -24.17 4.99 -9.51
CA LEU A 79 -24.58 6.33 -9.92
C LEU A 79 -23.61 6.91 -10.97
N GLU A 80 -24.11 7.58 -12.00
CA GLU A 80 -23.28 8.33 -12.96
C GLU A 80 -23.91 9.67 -13.37
N VAL A 81 -23.08 10.59 -13.88
CA VAL A 81 -23.47 11.95 -14.25
C VAL A 81 -24.54 11.94 -15.36
N ASP A 82 -25.66 12.59 -15.09
CA ASP A 82 -26.74 12.84 -16.07
C ASP A 82 -27.55 14.08 -15.62
N GLU A 83 -27.69 15.06 -16.49
CA GLU A 83 -28.48 16.29 -16.25
C GLU A 83 -29.98 16.01 -16.03
N ARG A 84 -30.47 14.87 -16.52
CA ARG A 84 -31.83 14.35 -16.31
C ARG A 84 -31.96 13.51 -15.04
N GLY A 85 -30.84 13.25 -14.36
CA GLY A 85 -30.77 12.50 -13.11
C GLY A 85 -31.55 13.15 -11.97
N SER A 86 -31.97 12.33 -11.01
CA SER A 86 -32.73 12.74 -9.82
C SER A 86 -31.92 12.75 -8.53
N HIS A 87 -30.74 12.12 -8.51
CA HIS A 87 -29.85 12.12 -7.34
C HIS A 87 -28.98 13.38 -7.36
N LEU A 88 -29.03 14.17 -6.29
CA LEU A 88 -28.11 15.30 -6.09
C LEU A 88 -26.75 14.79 -5.61
N ALA A 89 -25.67 15.35 -6.16
CA ALA A 89 -24.31 15.08 -5.72
C ALA A 89 -23.48 16.38 -5.69
N TRP A 90 -22.41 16.38 -4.90
CA TRP A 90 -21.58 17.57 -4.67
C TRP A 90 -20.15 17.33 -5.13
N VAL A 91 -19.63 18.22 -5.97
CA VAL A 91 -18.28 18.12 -6.56
C VAL A 91 -17.40 19.21 -5.95
N ASP A 92 -16.32 18.83 -5.27
CA ASP A 92 -15.39 19.74 -4.62
C ASP A 92 -14.47 20.45 -5.62
N ARG A 93 -14.35 21.77 -5.45
CA ARG A 93 -13.36 22.64 -6.06
C ARG A 93 -12.06 22.58 -5.30
N GLN A 94 -10.96 22.65 -6.02
CA GLN A 94 -9.62 22.64 -5.45
C GLN A 94 -8.75 23.64 -6.22
N GLU A 95 -7.82 24.27 -5.53
CA GLU A 95 -6.85 25.19 -6.11
C GLU A 95 -5.45 24.71 -5.74
N ASP A 96 -4.62 24.43 -6.75
CA ASP A 96 -3.25 23.94 -6.54
C ASP A 96 -2.25 25.08 -6.71
N PRO A 97 -1.60 25.55 -5.62
CA PRO A 97 -0.62 26.62 -5.70
C PRO A 97 0.72 26.17 -6.30
N LEU A 98 0.96 24.87 -6.46
CA LEU A 98 2.22 24.34 -6.99
C LEU A 98 2.21 24.13 -8.51
N GLY A 99 1.04 24.10 -9.16
CA GLY A 99 0.90 23.81 -10.58
C GLY A 99 1.31 22.38 -10.99
N ILE A 100 1.23 21.43 -10.06
CA ILE A 100 1.65 20.03 -10.21
C ILE A 100 0.46 19.07 -10.07
N ALA A 101 -0.53 19.41 -9.24
CA ALA A 101 -1.74 18.64 -9.03
C ALA A 101 -2.82 18.98 -10.08
N MET A 102 -3.95 18.28 -10.00
CA MET A 102 -5.20 18.50 -10.74
C MET A 102 -5.17 18.30 -12.27
N SER A 103 -3.99 18.26 -12.91
CA SER A 103 -3.85 17.90 -14.33
C SER A 103 -4.76 18.72 -15.27
N GLY A 104 -4.88 20.03 -15.01
CA GLY A 104 -5.71 20.95 -15.77
C GLY A 104 -7.19 21.05 -15.33
N ASN A 105 -7.59 20.36 -14.26
CA ASN A 105 -8.94 20.45 -13.69
C ASN A 105 -9.04 21.49 -12.54
N GLN A 106 -10.26 21.88 -12.15
CA GLN A 106 -10.54 22.84 -11.06
C GLN A 106 -11.02 22.16 -9.76
N GLY A 107 -10.75 20.86 -9.59
CA GLY A 107 -11.32 20.03 -8.55
C GLY A 107 -11.60 18.61 -9.02
N SER A 108 -12.58 17.96 -8.40
CA SER A 108 -12.96 16.57 -8.70
C SER A 108 -13.58 16.40 -10.10
N GLY A 109 -12.74 16.27 -11.12
CA GLY A 109 -13.18 16.07 -12.52
C GLY A 109 -13.93 14.77 -12.81
N ARG A 110 -13.74 13.74 -11.96
CA ARG A 110 -14.33 12.39 -12.11
C ARG A 110 -14.92 11.81 -10.82
N ALA A 111 -15.23 12.65 -9.83
CA ALA A 111 -15.74 12.20 -8.54
C ALA A 111 -16.78 13.17 -7.95
N ALA A 112 -17.67 12.66 -7.10
CA ALA A 112 -18.61 13.49 -6.33
C ALA A 112 -18.96 12.83 -5.00
N TYR A 113 -19.33 13.65 -4.02
CA TYR A 113 -19.91 13.20 -2.76
C TYR A 113 -21.40 12.93 -2.91
N VAL A 114 -21.87 11.86 -2.27
CA VAL A 114 -23.28 11.44 -2.18
C VAL A 114 -23.60 10.97 -0.77
N GLY A 115 -24.85 11.16 -0.34
CA GLY A 115 -25.27 10.88 1.03
C GLY A 115 -24.39 11.59 2.07
N ARG A 116 -24.19 10.98 3.24
CA ARG A 116 -23.50 11.66 4.36
C ARG A 116 -21.98 11.63 4.26
N SER A 117 -21.39 10.54 3.76
CA SER A 117 -19.96 10.23 3.92
C SER A 117 -19.36 9.41 2.78
N ILE A 118 -20.03 9.35 1.62
CA ILE A 118 -19.56 8.58 0.47
C ILE A 118 -19.04 9.54 -0.62
N ASN A 119 -17.90 9.22 -1.19
CA ASN A 119 -17.34 9.85 -2.38
C ASN A 119 -17.20 8.78 -3.47
N LEU A 120 -17.91 8.94 -4.58
CA LEU A 120 -17.86 8.04 -5.73
C LEU A 120 -16.88 8.57 -6.77
N LYS A 121 -15.89 7.76 -7.16
CA LYS A 121 -14.90 8.06 -8.21
C LYS A 121 -15.20 7.21 -9.46
N GLY A 122 -15.09 7.77 -10.66
CA GLY A 122 -15.43 7.09 -11.92
C GLY A 122 -16.89 7.24 -12.36
N ILE A 123 -17.57 8.27 -11.87
CA ILE A 123 -18.99 8.54 -12.14
C ILE A 123 -19.27 9.22 -13.49
N GLY A 124 -18.26 9.55 -14.29
CA GLY A 124 -18.39 10.39 -15.49
C GLY A 124 -17.88 11.81 -15.27
N ARG A 125 -17.79 12.58 -16.35
CA ARG A 125 -17.17 13.91 -16.38
C ARG A 125 -18.00 14.93 -15.61
N THR A 126 -17.41 15.58 -14.60
CA THR A 126 -18.06 16.66 -13.84
C THR A 126 -17.81 18.04 -14.49
N PRO A 127 -18.55 19.09 -14.10
CA PRO A 127 -18.27 20.48 -14.52
C PRO A 127 -16.89 21.02 -14.13
N LEU A 128 -16.16 20.36 -13.23
CA LEU A 128 -14.81 20.76 -12.81
C LEU A 128 -13.69 20.06 -13.61
N ALA A 129 -14.04 19.09 -14.45
CA ALA A 129 -13.14 18.60 -15.46
C ALA A 129 -13.01 19.65 -16.57
N LEU A 130 -11.91 20.40 -16.58
CA LEU A 130 -11.57 21.35 -17.64
C LEU A 130 -10.53 20.80 -18.61
N ALA A 131 -9.78 19.76 -18.23
CA ALA A 131 -8.87 19.05 -19.14
C ALA A 131 -9.59 18.56 -20.41
N PRO A 132 -8.92 18.48 -21.57
CA PRO A 132 -9.54 17.99 -22.83
C PRO A 132 -10.23 16.63 -22.65
N ARG A 133 -11.33 16.37 -23.37
CA ARG A 133 -12.10 15.10 -23.20
C ARG A 133 -11.28 13.87 -23.56
N ASP A 134 -10.37 14.07 -24.49
CA ASP A 134 -9.32 13.21 -25.04
C ASP A 134 -8.04 13.20 -24.19
N SER A 135 -8.13 13.50 -22.89
CA SER A 135 -7.02 13.33 -21.94
C SER A 135 -7.36 12.30 -20.86
N ASP A 136 -6.33 11.60 -20.36
CA ASP A 136 -6.35 10.56 -19.29
C ASP A 136 -7.11 10.98 -18.01
N HIS A 137 -7.32 12.29 -17.81
CA HIS A 137 -8.03 12.84 -16.66
C HIS A 137 -9.24 13.72 -17.00
N GLY A 138 -9.57 13.86 -18.30
CA GLY A 138 -10.71 14.65 -18.76
C GLY A 138 -11.94 13.83 -19.17
N HIS A 139 -11.81 12.58 -19.58
CA HIS A 139 -12.95 11.76 -20.01
C HIS A 139 -13.95 11.45 -18.87
N GLY A 140 -13.51 11.53 -17.60
CA GLY A 140 -14.38 11.48 -16.42
C GLY A 140 -14.66 10.09 -15.84
N TYR A 141 -14.09 9.04 -16.42
CA TYR A 141 -14.21 7.67 -15.90
C TYR A 141 -12.90 7.23 -15.21
N VAL A 142 -12.91 6.03 -14.63
CA VAL A 142 -11.71 5.33 -14.15
C VAL A 142 -11.76 3.94 -14.78
N ASP A 143 -10.61 3.49 -15.28
CA ASP A 143 -10.45 2.10 -15.72
C ASP A 143 -10.53 1.14 -14.52
N ILE A 144 -11.01 -0.09 -14.75
CA ILE A 144 -11.22 -1.07 -13.69
C ILE A 144 -9.92 -1.57 -13.03
N VAL A 145 -8.79 -1.59 -13.75
CA VAL A 145 -7.46 -1.98 -13.27
C VAL A 145 -6.98 -0.96 -12.21
N ASP A 146 -7.03 0.32 -12.55
CA ASP A 146 -6.78 1.44 -11.62
C ASP A 146 -7.71 1.41 -10.41
N ALA A 147 -9.00 1.15 -10.64
CA ALA A 147 -10.03 1.18 -9.60
C ALA A 147 -9.90 0.03 -8.60
N ALA A 148 -9.58 -1.19 -9.06
CA ALA A 148 -9.28 -2.33 -8.19
C ALA A 148 -7.94 -2.14 -7.46
N TRP A 149 -6.96 -1.53 -8.10
CA TRP A 149 -5.71 -1.16 -7.44
C TRP A 149 -5.93 -0.16 -6.31
N GLU A 150 -6.75 0.88 -6.51
CA GLU A 150 -7.09 1.83 -5.45
C GLU A 150 -7.73 1.11 -4.25
N CYS A 151 -8.45 0.01 -4.47
CA CYS A 151 -8.99 -0.83 -3.40
C CYS A 151 -7.90 -1.59 -2.62
N VAL A 152 -6.92 -2.20 -3.30
CA VAL A 152 -5.79 -2.90 -2.65
C VAL A 152 -4.91 -1.93 -1.86
N ALA A 153 -4.52 -0.83 -2.48
CA ALA A 153 -3.63 0.14 -1.86
C ALA A 153 -4.30 0.94 -0.73
N SER A 154 -5.60 1.23 -0.82
CA SER A 154 -6.34 1.86 0.28
C SER A 154 -6.43 0.97 1.52
N ASP A 155 -6.65 -0.34 1.34
CA ASP A 155 -6.71 -1.28 2.46
C ASP A 155 -5.40 -1.32 3.27
N LEU A 156 -4.24 -1.35 2.58
CA LEU A 156 -2.92 -1.27 3.20
C LEU A 156 -2.82 -0.09 4.19
N PHE A 157 -3.11 1.13 3.74
CA PHE A 157 -2.98 2.31 4.60
C PHE A 157 -4.04 2.39 5.70
N TYR A 158 -5.27 1.93 5.42
CA TYR A 158 -6.34 1.96 6.42
C TYR A 158 -6.10 1.03 7.61
N PHE A 159 -5.42 -0.10 7.36
CA PHE A 159 -5.10 -1.08 8.39
C PHE A 159 -3.72 -0.86 9.03
N ASP A 160 -2.67 -0.55 8.26
CA ASP A 160 -1.28 -0.60 8.75
C ASP A 160 -0.60 0.75 9.06
N SER A 161 -1.12 1.90 8.62
CA SER A 161 -0.50 3.20 8.95
C SER A 161 -1.25 3.96 10.05
N SER A 162 -0.55 4.85 10.76
CA SER A 162 -1.19 5.78 11.71
C SER A 162 -1.78 7.01 11.01
N PHE A 163 -1.26 7.34 9.82
CA PHE A 163 -1.71 8.46 9.00
C PHE A 163 -2.96 8.16 8.15
N GLY A 164 -3.27 6.88 7.88
CA GLY A 164 -4.51 6.43 7.22
C GLY A 164 -4.73 6.85 5.76
N THR A 165 -5.99 6.73 5.32
CA THR A 165 -6.49 7.01 3.97
C THR A 165 -8.02 7.25 3.98
N SER A 166 -8.62 7.60 2.84
CA SER A 166 -10.03 7.38 2.55
C SER A 166 -10.25 5.91 2.15
N PRO A 167 -10.89 5.08 3.01
CA PRO A 167 -11.06 3.66 2.75
C PRO A 167 -12.06 3.37 1.62
N THR A 168 -11.73 2.42 0.75
CA THR A 168 -12.60 1.94 -0.34
C THR A 168 -13.55 0.85 0.16
N LEU A 169 -14.86 1.08 0.03
CA LEU A 169 -15.90 0.16 0.48
C LEU A 169 -16.32 -0.84 -0.62
N ALA A 170 -16.43 -0.37 -1.87
CA ALA A 170 -16.88 -1.21 -2.98
C ALA A 170 -16.26 -0.78 -4.34
N LEU A 171 -16.10 -1.76 -5.22
CA LEU A 171 -15.74 -1.61 -6.63
C LEU A 171 -16.89 -2.13 -7.49
N LEU A 172 -17.44 -1.28 -8.35
CA LEU A 172 -18.52 -1.62 -9.25
C LEU A 172 -18.04 -1.54 -10.70
N ARG A 173 -18.23 -2.62 -11.47
CA ARG A 173 -17.85 -2.73 -12.88
C ARG A 173 -19.03 -2.40 -13.78
N ARG A 174 -18.85 -1.52 -14.77
CA ARG A 174 -19.82 -1.38 -15.87
C ARG A 174 -19.63 -2.57 -16.82
N ARG A 175 -20.74 -3.24 -17.18
CA ARG A 175 -20.71 -4.45 -18.04
C ARG A 175 -20.41 -4.17 -19.51
N GLN A 176 -20.68 -2.95 -19.95
CA GLN A 176 -20.30 -2.50 -21.29
C GLN A 176 -19.02 -1.68 -21.18
N PRO A 177 -17.95 -2.04 -21.92
CA PRO A 177 -16.80 -1.18 -22.14
C PRO A 177 -17.24 0.17 -22.72
N ARG A 178 -16.41 1.20 -22.54
CA ARG A 178 -16.61 2.52 -23.16
C ARG A 178 -15.44 2.78 -24.10
N TRP A 179 -15.72 3.29 -25.29
CA TRP A 179 -14.68 3.84 -26.15
C TRP A 179 -14.11 5.10 -25.49
N ILE A 180 -12.81 5.10 -25.19
CA ILE A 180 -12.07 6.22 -24.60
C ILE A 180 -10.91 6.56 -25.53
N THR A 181 -10.74 7.85 -25.78
CA THR A 181 -9.55 8.43 -26.41
C THR A 181 -8.78 9.18 -25.34
N THR A 182 -7.46 9.00 -25.31
CA THR A 182 -6.50 9.73 -24.48
C THR A 182 -5.42 10.35 -25.38
N GLU A 183 -4.48 11.08 -24.80
CA GLU A 183 -3.29 11.56 -25.50
C GLU A 183 -2.31 10.44 -25.92
N TYR A 184 -2.54 9.21 -25.45
CA TYR A 184 -1.70 8.04 -25.69
C TYR A 184 -2.34 7.06 -26.69
N GLU A 185 -3.64 6.82 -26.60
CA GLU A 185 -4.33 5.79 -27.41
C GLU A 185 -5.84 6.04 -27.57
N SER A 186 -6.51 5.18 -28.35
CA SER A 186 -7.96 5.09 -28.40
C SER A 186 -8.39 3.64 -28.38
N ALA A 187 -9.15 3.25 -27.35
CA ALA A 187 -9.47 1.85 -27.07
C ALA A 187 -10.85 1.70 -26.42
N GLU A 188 -11.38 0.47 -26.43
CA GLU A 188 -12.47 0.08 -25.54
C GLU A 188 -11.91 -0.23 -24.15
N VAL A 189 -12.39 0.50 -23.14
CA VAL A 189 -11.91 0.43 -21.76
C VAL A 189 -13.03 -0.07 -20.85
N GLU A 190 -12.76 -1.07 -20.01
CA GLU A 190 -13.69 -1.47 -18.95
C GLU A 190 -13.66 -0.42 -17.83
N THR A 191 -14.79 0.25 -17.59
CA THR A 191 -14.83 1.36 -16.61
C THR A 191 -15.54 0.97 -15.33
N ALA A 192 -15.05 1.51 -14.21
CA ALA A 192 -15.57 1.21 -12.88
C ALA A 192 -16.09 2.44 -12.12
N ILE A 193 -16.71 2.19 -10.98
CA ILE A 193 -16.99 3.16 -9.91
C ILE A 193 -16.34 2.64 -8.63
N VAL A 194 -15.53 3.46 -7.96
CA VAL A 194 -15.01 3.18 -6.62
C VAL A 194 -15.83 3.96 -5.60
N ALA A 195 -16.42 3.25 -4.64
CA ALA A 195 -17.10 3.86 -3.50
C ALA A 195 -16.10 4.06 -2.35
N ARG A 196 -15.73 5.31 -2.08
CA ARG A 196 -14.81 5.71 -1.02
C ARG A 196 -15.57 6.30 0.16
N VAL A 197 -15.13 6.03 1.39
CA VAL A 197 -15.69 6.67 2.58
C VAL A 197 -14.85 7.88 2.96
N ASP A 198 -15.52 9.00 3.20
CA ASP A 198 -14.91 10.23 3.69
C ASP A 198 -15.47 10.66 5.05
N ASN A 199 -14.57 10.66 6.03
CA ASN A 199 -14.80 11.17 7.39
C ASN A 199 -13.83 12.34 7.69
N GLY A 200 -13.47 13.16 6.69
CA GLY A 200 -12.36 14.13 6.75
C GLY A 200 -11.06 13.59 6.15
N ALA A 201 -11.11 12.43 5.49
CA ALA A 201 -9.97 11.85 4.82
C ALA A 201 -9.67 12.54 3.48
N LEU A 202 -10.69 13.09 2.82
CA LEU A 202 -10.55 13.80 1.54
C LEU A 202 -10.37 15.32 1.69
N ASP A 203 -10.21 15.83 2.91
CA ASP A 203 -9.96 17.25 3.18
C ASP A 203 -8.50 17.60 2.81
N ARG A 204 -8.27 17.94 1.53
CA ARG A 204 -6.95 18.25 0.93
C ARG A 204 -6.46 19.68 1.23
N PRO A 205 -5.13 19.93 1.30
CA PRO A 205 -4.54 21.28 1.36
C PRO A 205 -5.02 22.22 0.25
N THR A 206 -5.29 21.69 -0.95
CA THR A 206 -5.83 22.45 -2.09
C THR A 206 -7.19 23.10 -1.82
N HIS A 207 -7.96 22.65 -0.82
CA HIS A 207 -9.19 23.33 -0.38
C HIS A 207 -8.91 24.61 0.44
N LEU A 208 -7.76 24.71 1.11
CA LEU A 208 -7.38 25.89 1.90
C LEU A 208 -7.06 27.11 1.03
N PHE A 209 -6.74 26.89 -0.24
CA PHE A 209 -6.51 27.96 -1.22
C PHE A 209 -7.82 28.48 -1.82
N VAL A 210 -8.85 27.64 -1.92
CA VAL A 210 -10.15 28.02 -2.50
C VAL A 210 -10.75 29.24 -1.78
N PRO A 211 -11.11 30.32 -2.51
CA PRO A 211 -11.74 31.50 -1.95
C PRO A 211 -13.07 31.18 -1.26
N GLY A 212 -13.17 31.55 0.02
CA GLY A 212 -14.39 31.36 0.81
C GLY A 212 -14.63 29.93 1.30
N ALA A 213 -13.64 29.03 1.25
CA ALA A 213 -13.71 27.77 1.98
C ALA A 213 -13.75 28.00 3.51
N GLU A 214 -14.42 27.12 4.24
CA GLU A 214 -14.59 27.19 5.70
C GLU A 214 -13.61 26.28 6.44
N LEU A 215 -12.91 25.38 5.74
CA LEU A 215 -11.90 24.49 6.30
C LEU A 215 -10.86 25.27 7.11
N ARG A 216 -10.66 24.84 8.36
CA ARG A 216 -9.60 25.32 9.25
C ARG A 216 -8.71 24.15 9.63
N ALA A 217 -7.42 24.25 9.32
CA ALA A 217 -6.40 23.30 9.72
C ALA A 217 -5.21 24.04 10.35
N SER A 218 -4.70 23.54 11.47
CA SER A 218 -3.50 24.06 12.13
C SER A 218 -2.28 23.73 11.27
N LEU A 219 -1.55 24.75 10.80
CA LEU A 219 -0.34 24.55 9.98
C LEU A 219 0.72 23.73 10.72
N LEU A 220 0.82 23.90 12.03
CA LEU A 220 1.72 23.13 12.89
C LEU A 220 1.33 21.64 12.98
N ASP A 221 0.03 21.33 12.99
CA ASP A 221 -0.45 19.94 13.03
C ASP A 221 -0.42 19.28 11.64
N MET A 222 -0.68 20.03 10.57
CA MET A 222 -0.39 19.59 9.19
C MET A 222 1.10 19.23 9.04
N THR A 223 1.99 20.08 9.54
CA THR A 223 3.45 19.85 9.52
C THR A 223 3.83 18.54 10.20
N ARG A 224 3.28 18.28 11.41
CA ARG A 224 3.51 17.02 12.14
C ARG A 224 2.91 15.81 11.41
N ALA A 225 1.71 15.95 10.86
CA ALA A 225 1.03 14.87 10.15
C ALA A 225 1.79 14.45 8.89
N PHE A 226 2.30 15.41 8.11
CA PHE A 226 3.10 15.13 6.91
C PHE A 226 4.43 14.48 7.29
N ALA A 227 5.11 14.99 8.32
CA ALA A 227 6.36 14.41 8.81
C ALA A 227 6.19 12.95 9.28
N ARG A 228 5.09 12.63 9.97
CA ARG A 228 4.73 11.25 10.32
C ARG A 228 4.50 10.39 9.08
N GLN A 229 3.69 10.87 8.13
CA GLN A 229 3.40 10.12 6.89
C GLN A 229 4.69 9.72 6.17
N GLU A 230 5.61 10.67 5.97
CA GLU A 230 6.89 10.43 5.29
C GLU A 230 7.78 9.43 6.02
N ALA A 231 7.87 9.52 7.35
CA ALA A 231 8.63 8.58 8.16
C ALA A 231 8.04 7.17 8.17
N GLU A 232 6.71 7.05 8.27
CA GLU A 232 6.02 5.76 8.22
C GLU A 232 6.16 5.12 6.83
N LYS A 233 5.94 5.88 5.74
CA LYS A 233 6.13 5.41 4.35
C LYS A 233 7.54 4.83 4.12
N PHE A 234 8.58 5.48 4.66
CA PHE A 234 9.95 4.96 4.57
C PHE A 234 10.10 3.57 5.23
N THR A 235 9.59 3.41 6.45
CA THR A 235 9.65 2.11 7.15
C THR A 235 8.77 1.04 6.52
N LEU A 236 7.58 1.41 6.05
CA LEU A 236 6.68 0.53 5.31
C LEU A 236 7.27 0.13 3.95
N GLY A 237 8.17 0.92 3.36
CA GLY A 237 8.73 0.65 2.04
C GLY A 237 7.71 0.88 0.93
N VAL A 238 7.04 2.04 0.94
CA VAL A 238 6.02 2.43 -0.04
C VAL A 238 6.25 3.83 -0.60
N VAL A 239 6.04 4.00 -1.89
CA VAL A 239 6.13 5.27 -2.63
C VAL A 239 4.75 5.65 -3.18
N HIS A 240 4.43 6.95 -3.20
CA HIS A 240 3.21 7.44 -3.85
C HIS A 240 3.38 7.47 -5.37
N GLY A 241 4.47 8.05 -5.85
CA GLY A 241 4.82 8.10 -7.28
C GLY A 241 4.13 9.17 -8.10
N ALA A 242 3.00 9.70 -7.63
CA ALA A 242 2.38 10.94 -8.12
C ALA A 242 2.03 11.89 -6.96
N PHE A 243 2.89 11.94 -5.93
CA PHE A 243 2.74 12.85 -4.79
C PHE A 243 2.56 14.31 -5.23
N SER A 244 1.53 14.96 -4.71
CA SER A 244 1.16 16.35 -5.02
C SER A 244 0.31 16.96 -3.90
N ALA A 245 0.08 18.28 -3.93
CA ALA A 245 -0.81 18.97 -2.98
C ALA A 245 -2.25 18.43 -2.98
N GLY A 246 -2.70 17.86 -4.11
CA GLY A 246 -3.99 17.21 -4.22
C GLY A 246 -4.00 15.84 -3.55
N ASN A 247 -2.90 15.09 -3.56
CA ASN A 247 -2.91 13.65 -3.24
C ASN A 247 -2.54 13.33 -1.77
N ILE A 248 -2.71 14.32 -0.89
CA ILE A 248 -2.56 14.23 0.56
C ILE A 248 -3.69 15.01 1.24
N SER A 249 -4.16 14.57 2.41
CA SER A 249 -5.10 15.34 3.24
C SER A 249 -4.38 16.26 4.24
N VAL A 250 -5.06 17.28 4.77
CA VAL A 250 -4.55 18.11 5.88
C VAL A 250 -4.22 17.30 7.14
N HIS A 251 -4.71 16.07 7.26
CA HIS A 251 -4.41 15.17 8.37
C HIS A 251 -3.32 14.12 8.06
N GLY A 252 -2.65 14.24 6.91
CA GLY A 252 -1.59 13.30 6.51
C GLY A 252 -2.08 11.98 5.92
N HIS A 253 -3.39 11.76 5.77
CA HIS A 253 -3.91 10.65 4.96
C HIS A 253 -3.34 10.71 3.53
N ILE A 254 -2.87 9.58 3.01
CA ILE A 254 -2.47 9.44 1.61
C ILE A 254 -3.71 9.19 0.73
N LEU A 255 -3.75 9.75 -0.48
CA LEU A 255 -4.93 9.74 -1.36
C LEU A 255 -4.56 9.43 -2.81
N ASP A 256 -5.55 9.00 -3.60
CA ASP A 256 -5.46 8.68 -5.04
C ASP A 256 -4.31 7.70 -5.35
N MET A 257 -4.61 6.41 -5.12
CA MET A 257 -3.60 5.36 -4.97
C MET A 257 -3.20 4.61 -6.24
N ASP A 258 -3.79 4.95 -7.39
CA ASP A 258 -3.51 4.34 -8.71
C ASP A 258 -2.00 4.16 -8.97
N THR A 259 -1.20 5.11 -8.50
CA THR A 259 0.25 5.20 -8.67
C THR A 259 1.08 4.65 -7.50
N VAL A 260 0.49 4.41 -6.32
CA VAL A 260 1.22 3.92 -5.13
C VAL A 260 1.83 2.55 -5.39
N ARG A 261 3.07 2.29 -4.99
CA ARG A 261 3.72 0.95 -5.05
C ARG A 261 4.55 0.69 -3.79
N SER A 262 4.79 -0.59 -3.48
CA SER A 262 5.84 -1.02 -2.57
C SER A 262 7.19 -1.09 -3.29
N VAL A 263 8.25 -0.70 -2.60
CA VAL A 263 9.63 -0.72 -3.11
C VAL A 263 10.38 -1.99 -2.69
N LEU A 264 11.28 -2.49 -3.53
CA LEU A 264 12.02 -3.74 -3.26
C LEU A 264 13.27 -3.50 -2.37
N GLY A 265 13.94 -2.37 -2.57
CA GLY A 265 14.91 -1.79 -1.63
C GLY A 265 14.41 -0.45 -1.07
N ARG A 266 15.13 0.19 -0.14
CA ARG A 266 14.76 1.53 0.40
C ARG A 266 15.55 2.69 -0.24
N HIS A 267 16.21 2.45 -1.36
CA HIS A 267 16.83 3.49 -2.19
C HIS A 267 15.76 4.26 -3.00
N PRO A 268 16.04 5.49 -3.47
CA PRO A 268 15.09 6.27 -4.25
C PRO A 268 14.60 5.54 -5.50
N GLN A 269 13.29 5.29 -5.55
CA GLN A 269 12.57 4.56 -6.58
C GLN A 269 11.29 5.33 -6.94
N TYR A 270 10.71 5.12 -8.12
CA TYR A 270 9.48 5.79 -8.54
C TYR A 270 8.54 4.85 -9.31
N SER A 271 7.24 5.14 -9.26
CA SER A 271 6.19 4.25 -9.81
C SER A 271 5.34 4.85 -10.93
N ARG A 272 5.36 6.18 -11.14
CA ARG A 272 4.69 6.85 -12.27
C ARG A 272 5.59 7.88 -12.93
N THR A 273 6.05 8.89 -12.18
CA THR A 273 6.87 9.99 -12.74
C THR A 273 8.21 10.15 -12.01
N ALA A 274 9.27 10.40 -12.78
CA ALA A 274 10.59 10.81 -12.31
C ALA A 274 10.93 12.25 -12.75
N ARG A 275 9.90 13.09 -12.95
CA ARG A 275 10.06 14.50 -13.33
C ARG A 275 10.54 15.38 -12.17
N TYR A 276 10.10 15.08 -10.95
CA TYR A 276 10.40 15.84 -9.73
C TYR A 276 10.98 14.92 -8.65
N THR A 277 11.95 15.41 -7.88
CA THR A 277 12.56 14.60 -6.79
C THR A 277 11.54 14.20 -5.73
N SER A 278 10.48 14.98 -5.55
CA SER A 278 9.36 14.70 -4.64
C SER A 278 8.40 13.59 -5.10
N ASN A 279 8.69 12.88 -6.20
CA ASN A 279 7.96 11.68 -6.61
C ASN A 279 8.79 10.39 -6.49
N SER A 280 10.00 10.49 -5.92
CA SER A 280 10.84 9.34 -5.61
C SER A 280 10.74 8.97 -4.13
N PHE A 281 10.73 7.67 -3.84
CA PHE A 281 10.73 7.08 -2.51
C PHE A 281 11.79 7.72 -1.60
N GLY A 282 11.41 8.06 -0.36
CA GLY A 282 12.29 8.68 0.61
C GLY A 282 12.66 10.15 0.32
N LEU A 283 12.17 10.74 -0.78
CA LEU A 283 12.37 12.13 -1.18
C LEU A 283 11.04 12.93 -1.28
N GLU A 284 9.89 12.27 -1.14
CA GLU A 284 8.54 12.87 -1.21
C GLU A 284 8.32 13.98 -0.16
N TRP A 285 8.99 13.89 1.00
CA TRP A 285 9.04 14.93 2.03
C TRP A 285 9.40 16.34 1.53
N ARG A 286 10.15 16.45 0.42
CA ARG A 286 10.44 17.74 -0.22
C ARG A 286 9.18 18.39 -0.81
N GLY A 287 8.30 17.56 -1.40
CA GLY A 287 6.99 18.01 -1.84
C GLY A 287 6.13 18.42 -0.65
N ALA A 288 6.16 17.63 0.42
CA ALA A 288 5.43 17.93 1.65
C ALA A 288 5.82 19.30 2.25
N LEU A 289 7.12 19.60 2.35
CA LEU A 289 7.59 20.92 2.79
C LEU A 289 7.15 22.05 1.85
N ARG A 290 7.26 21.89 0.52
CA ARG A 290 6.80 22.91 -0.45
C ARG A 290 5.30 23.23 -0.34
N ILE A 291 4.47 22.24 0.02
CA ILE A 291 3.05 22.46 0.30
C ILE A 291 2.88 23.33 1.57
N LEU A 292 3.62 23.02 2.63
CA LEU A 292 3.58 23.75 3.90
C LEU A 292 4.13 25.18 3.77
N GLU A 293 5.19 25.38 3.00
CA GLU A 293 5.75 26.70 2.64
C GLU A 293 4.72 27.56 1.86
N SER A 294 4.02 26.96 0.90
CA SER A 294 2.97 27.64 0.15
C SER A 294 1.78 28.02 1.04
N LEU A 295 1.39 27.17 1.98
CA LEU A 295 0.38 27.50 2.99
C LEU A 295 0.85 28.61 3.94
N ALA A 296 2.13 28.61 4.32
CA ALA A 296 2.73 29.60 5.22
C ALA A 296 2.69 31.04 4.67
N ALA A 297 2.68 31.20 3.35
CA ALA A 297 2.62 32.49 2.66
C ALA A 297 1.25 33.20 2.74
N SER A 298 0.19 32.50 3.18
CA SER A 298 -1.17 33.05 3.30
C SER A 298 -1.52 33.33 4.76
N GLU A 299 -1.78 34.60 5.12
CA GLU A 299 -2.18 34.98 6.50
C GLU A 299 -3.42 34.21 6.99
N ARG A 300 -4.32 33.81 6.08
CA ARG A 300 -5.52 33.01 6.39
C ARG A 300 -5.16 31.59 6.86
N ASN A 301 -4.11 31.01 6.27
CA ASN A 301 -3.68 29.63 6.50
C ASN A 301 -2.53 29.56 7.54
N ASN A 302 -1.89 30.69 7.82
CA ASN A 302 -0.82 30.87 8.80
C ASN A 302 -1.12 32.02 9.78
N PRO A 303 -2.22 31.97 10.55
CA PRO A 303 -2.61 33.04 11.48
C PRO A 303 -1.57 33.28 12.58
N ASP A 304 -0.84 32.22 12.97
CA ASP A 304 0.21 32.26 13.98
C ASP A 304 1.55 32.81 13.44
N LYS A 305 1.62 33.15 12.14
CA LYS A 305 2.80 33.71 11.45
C LYS A 305 4.08 32.87 11.65
N LEU A 306 3.92 31.54 11.56
CA LEU A 306 5.04 30.59 11.61
C LEU A 306 6.00 30.85 10.44
N SER A 307 7.30 30.89 10.73
CA SER A 307 8.33 31.00 9.69
C SER A 307 8.64 29.64 9.05
N ILE A 308 9.25 29.65 7.87
CA ILE A 308 9.64 28.43 7.14
C ILE A 308 10.66 27.61 7.95
N GLU A 309 11.56 28.27 8.69
CA GLU A 309 12.55 27.63 9.56
C GLU A 309 11.88 26.90 10.72
N VAL A 310 10.82 27.47 11.30
CA VAL A 310 10.03 26.80 12.35
C VAL A 310 9.30 25.58 11.79
N ILE A 311 8.65 25.72 10.62
CA ILE A 311 7.95 24.62 9.94
C ILE A 311 8.93 23.48 9.63
N SER A 312 10.07 23.78 9.01
CA SER A 312 11.12 22.80 8.67
C SER A 312 11.70 22.13 9.92
N SER A 313 11.98 22.88 10.98
CA SER A 313 12.49 22.34 12.25
C SER A 313 11.51 21.39 12.92
N VAL A 314 10.22 21.73 12.94
CA VAL A 314 9.16 20.86 13.48
C VAL A 314 8.97 19.63 12.62
N PHE A 315 8.99 19.79 11.29
CA PHE A 315 8.87 18.68 10.34
C PHE A 315 10.00 17.66 10.56
N HIS A 316 11.26 18.08 10.53
CA HIS A 316 12.39 17.18 10.69
C HIS A 316 12.43 16.53 12.08
N ARG A 317 12.08 17.26 13.14
CA ARG A 317 11.99 16.69 14.49
C ARG A 317 10.91 15.60 14.59
N GLU A 318 9.71 15.84 14.07
CA GLU A 318 8.62 14.87 14.13
C GLU A 318 8.89 13.66 13.20
N TYR A 319 9.55 13.88 12.06
CA TYR A 319 10.00 12.84 11.15
C TYR A 319 10.97 11.89 11.83
N GLU A 320 12.05 12.39 12.44
CA GLU A 320 13.05 11.54 13.12
C GLU A 320 12.46 10.81 14.35
N LEU A 321 11.60 11.48 15.12
CA LEU A 321 10.87 10.83 16.23
C LEU A 321 9.95 9.70 15.76
N THR A 322 9.29 9.87 14.62
CA THR A 322 8.39 8.85 14.06
C THR A 322 9.18 7.70 13.45
N LEU A 323 10.23 8.03 12.67
CA LEU A 323 11.13 7.06 12.04
C LEU A 323 11.79 6.17 13.10
N ALA A 324 12.20 6.72 14.24
CA ALA A 324 12.73 5.92 15.33
C ALA A 324 11.70 4.92 15.89
N LYS A 325 10.46 5.36 16.11
CA LYS A 325 9.38 4.48 16.61
C LYS A 325 9.03 3.37 15.61
N THR A 326 8.91 3.67 14.33
CA THR A 326 8.58 2.65 13.32
C THR A 326 9.74 1.75 12.96
N SER A 327 10.99 2.24 12.98
CA SER A 327 12.17 1.38 12.82
C SER A 327 12.27 0.35 13.95
N LEU A 328 11.94 0.74 15.18
CA LEU A 328 11.90 -0.20 16.32
C LEU A 328 10.85 -1.31 16.12
N LEU A 329 9.71 -1.03 15.48
CA LEU A 329 8.75 -2.07 15.08
C LEU A 329 9.37 -3.03 14.04
N SER A 330 10.04 -2.49 13.01
CA SER A 330 10.76 -3.30 12.01
C SER A 330 11.90 -4.13 12.61
N PHE A 331 12.54 -3.64 13.68
CA PHE A 331 13.55 -4.36 14.47
C PHE A 331 12.94 -5.45 15.38
N GLY A 332 11.62 -5.46 15.52
CA GLY A 332 10.84 -6.48 16.24
C GLY A 332 10.46 -6.12 17.67
N VAL A 333 10.71 -4.88 18.11
CA VAL A 333 10.31 -4.37 19.43
C VAL A 333 8.77 -4.26 19.50
N PRO A 334 8.10 -4.86 20.50
CA PRO A 334 6.67 -4.70 20.68
C PRO A 334 6.27 -3.23 20.86
N LYS A 335 5.15 -2.80 20.27
CA LYS A 335 4.67 -1.40 20.32
C LYS A 335 4.62 -0.83 21.73
N GLN A 336 4.16 -1.63 22.71
CA GLN A 336 4.06 -1.27 24.12
C GLN A 336 5.42 -1.09 24.83
N ASN A 337 6.51 -1.58 24.25
CA ASN A 337 7.86 -1.51 24.82
C ASN A 337 8.73 -0.40 24.20
N ILE A 338 8.31 0.23 23.09
CA ILE A 338 9.10 1.23 22.35
C ILE A 338 9.65 2.34 23.26
N GLU A 339 8.79 2.97 24.07
CA GLU A 339 9.19 4.09 24.94
C GLU A 339 10.22 3.65 26.01
N ARG A 340 10.05 2.43 26.53
CA ARG A 340 11.01 1.84 27.49
C ARG A 340 12.35 1.54 26.82
N VAL A 341 12.34 1.02 25.59
CA VAL A 341 13.56 0.75 24.80
C VAL A 341 14.32 2.04 24.47
N VAL A 342 13.63 3.09 24.05
CA VAL A 342 14.23 4.41 23.82
C VAL A 342 14.86 4.98 25.10
N ALA A 343 14.22 4.79 26.26
CA ALA A 343 14.75 5.27 27.54
C ALA A 343 16.01 4.52 28.01
N ILE A 344 16.14 3.20 27.76
CA ILE A 344 17.30 2.41 28.20
C ILE A 344 18.47 2.38 27.22
N CYS A 345 18.23 2.65 25.94
CA CYS A 345 19.23 2.53 24.87
C CYS A 345 19.20 3.72 23.88
N PRO A 346 19.10 4.99 24.33
CA PRO A 346 18.85 6.14 23.44
C PRO A 346 19.91 6.27 22.34
N ASP A 347 21.19 6.18 22.69
CA ASP A 347 22.31 6.32 21.75
C ASP A 347 22.34 5.19 20.71
N ASP A 348 21.93 3.97 21.10
CA ASP A 348 21.86 2.83 20.18
C ASP A 348 20.69 3.01 19.22
N VAL A 349 19.51 3.43 19.70
CA VAL A 349 18.36 3.73 18.85
C VAL A 349 18.72 4.83 17.85
N GLN A 350 19.29 5.95 18.31
CA GLN A 350 19.68 7.05 17.42
C GLN A 350 20.67 6.60 16.34
N PHE A 351 21.71 5.86 16.73
CA PHE A 351 22.70 5.34 15.78
C PHE A 351 22.09 4.36 14.77
N LEU A 352 21.34 3.36 15.25
CA LEU A 352 20.76 2.32 14.41
C LEU A 352 19.75 2.90 13.43
N VAL A 353 18.92 3.86 13.85
CA VAL A 353 17.94 4.52 12.99
C VAL A 353 18.64 5.39 11.93
N SER A 354 19.67 6.14 12.32
CA SER A 354 20.47 6.97 11.40
C SER A 354 21.19 6.13 10.34
N GLU A 355 21.89 5.07 10.75
CA GLU A 355 22.60 4.18 9.81
C GLU A 355 21.63 3.34 8.97
N PHE A 356 20.50 2.89 9.51
CA PHE A 356 19.44 2.24 8.72
C PHE A 356 18.94 3.17 7.61
N LYS A 357 18.56 4.41 7.96
CA LYS A 357 18.13 5.41 6.98
C LYS A 357 19.19 5.66 5.91
N ALA A 358 20.44 5.90 6.33
CA ALA A 358 21.53 6.25 5.43
C ALA A 358 21.96 5.10 4.51
N LEU A 359 22.14 3.89 5.04
CA LEU A 359 22.64 2.73 4.28
C LEU A 359 21.54 2.12 3.40
N ALA A 360 20.29 2.06 3.88
CA ALA A 360 19.19 1.48 3.10
C ALA A 360 18.78 2.35 1.90
N GLN A 361 19.20 3.63 1.87
CA GLN A 361 18.96 4.56 0.77
C GLN A 361 19.99 4.48 -0.37
N LEU A 362 20.93 3.54 -0.33
CA LEU A 362 22.02 3.40 -1.32
C LEU A 362 21.73 2.34 -2.38
N ALA A 363 22.09 2.64 -3.62
CA ALA A 363 21.95 1.77 -4.79
C ALA A 363 23.22 1.77 -5.67
N PHE A 364 23.31 0.76 -6.52
CA PHE A 364 24.24 0.70 -7.65
C PHE A 364 23.69 1.53 -8.83
N PRO A 365 24.55 2.07 -9.73
CA PRO A 365 24.21 3.17 -10.65
C PRO A 365 23.41 2.76 -11.90
N ASP A 366 22.47 1.84 -11.77
CA ASP A 366 21.47 1.54 -12.80
C ASP A 366 20.18 2.33 -12.51
N LEU A 367 20.05 3.49 -13.16
CA LEU A 367 18.90 4.37 -13.00
C LEU A 367 17.64 3.81 -13.65
N SER A 368 17.76 2.86 -14.58
CA SER A 368 16.62 2.25 -15.28
C SER A 368 15.84 1.33 -14.35
N ALA A 369 16.55 0.62 -13.45
CA ALA A 369 15.99 -0.26 -12.43
C ALA A 369 15.21 0.49 -11.32
N LEU A 370 15.32 1.82 -11.22
CA LEU A 370 14.62 2.62 -10.21
C LEU A 370 13.11 2.77 -10.47
N PHE A 371 12.62 2.30 -11.63
CA PHE A 371 11.20 2.27 -11.95
C PHE A 371 10.53 1.01 -11.40
N THR A 372 9.74 1.14 -10.33
CA THR A 372 9.08 0.01 -9.63
C THR A 372 7.97 -0.67 -10.43
N GLY A 373 7.66 -0.19 -11.63
CA GLY A 373 6.71 -0.79 -12.57
C GLY A 373 7.38 -1.63 -13.67
N TRP A 374 8.71 -1.76 -13.67
CA TRP A 374 9.41 -2.63 -14.60
C TRP A 374 9.49 -4.07 -14.05
N VAL A 375 8.70 -4.95 -14.66
CA VAL A 375 8.75 -6.39 -14.43
C VAL A 375 10.15 -6.93 -14.73
N GLY A 376 10.75 -7.61 -13.75
CA GLY A 376 12.08 -8.19 -13.88
C GLY A 376 13.25 -7.20 -13.79
N ALA A 377 13.00 -5.94 -13.36
CA ALA A 377 14.07 -5.00 -13.06
C ALA A 377 15.12 -5.63 -12.11
N PRO A 378 16.43 -5.45 -12.37
CA PRO A 378 17.45 -6.00 -11.50
C PRO A 378 17.39 -5.33 -10.12
N ARG A 379 17.73 -6.10 -9.07
CA ARG A 379 17.94 -5.55 -7.74
C ARG A 379 19.21 -4.71 -7.71
N VAL A 380 19.09 -3.48 -7.24
CA VAL A 380 20.16 -2.46 -7.27
C VAL A 380 20.47 -1.87 -5.89
N GLU A 381 19.68 -2.16 -4.86
CA GLU A 381 20.03 -1.81 -3.48
C GLU A 381 21.38 -2.39 -3.07
N VAL A 382 22.22 -1.57 -2.44
CA VAL A 382 23.53 -2.00 -1.93
C VAL A 382 23.36 -2.86 -0.67
N PHE A 383 22.35 -2.54 0.14
CA PHE A 383 22.00 -3.22 1.39
C PHE A 383 20.49 -3.47 1.51
N ASP A 384 20.08 -4.74 1.47
CA ASP A 384 18.68 -5.15 1.69
C ASP A 384 18.37 -5.30 3.18
N PHE A 385 17.92 -4.19 3.78
CA PHE A 385 17.47 -4.18 5.16
C PHE A 385 16.16 -4.95 5.42
N SER A 386 15.31 -5.15 4.40
CA SER A 386 14.10 -5.98 4.58
C SER A 386 14.52 -7.43 4.82
N HIS A 387 15.44 -7.94 4.00
CA HIS A 387 16.00 -9.28 4.12
C HIS A 387 16.79 -9.48 5.43
N PHE A 388 17.65 -8.52 5.79
CA PHE A 388 18.35 -8.54 7.07
C PHE A 388 17.40 -8.60 8.26
N LEU A 389 16.43 -7.68 8.36
CA LEU A 389 15.52 -7.64 9.51
C LEU A 389 14.61 -8.87 9.58
N ARG A 390 14.20 -9.42 8.43
CA ARG A 390 13.41 -10.66 8.33
C ARG A 390 14.11 -11.87 8.92
N HIS A 391 15.44 -11.95 8.83
CA HIS A 391 16.20 -13.17 9.13
C HIS A 391 17.24 -13.08 10.25
N TYR A 392 17.73 -11.89 10.61
CA TYR A 392 18.87 -11.76 11.53
C TYR A 392 18.62 -12.37 12.91
N HIS A 393 17.38 -12.31 13.43
CA HIS A 393 17.05 -12.94 14.72
C HIS A 393 17.12 -14.48 14.69
N ARG A 394 16.87 -15.13 13.54
CA ARG A 394 17.15 -16.57 13.35
C ARG A 394 18.66 -16.83 13.42
N LEU A 395 19.45 -16.01 12.72
CA LEU A 395 20.92 -16.11 12.77
C LEU A 395 21.48 -15.92 14.19
N ARG A 396 20.86 -15.04 15.01
CA ARG A 396 21.23 -14.84 16.41
C ARG A 396 20.93 -16.03 17.33
N GLN A 397 19.94 -16.85 17.00
CA GLN A 397 19.62 -18.07 17.75
C GLN A 397 20.53 -19.26 17.40
N ALA A 398 21.24 -19.22 16.26
CA ALA A 398 22.27 -20.19 15.98
C ALA A 398 23.44 -20.02 16.96
N ALA A 399 24.05 -21.13 17.38
CA ALA A 399 25.19 -21.17 18.31
C ALA A 399 26.50 -20.70 17.65
N LEU A 400 26.52 -19.43 17.25
CA LEU A 400 27.61 -18.74 16.55
C LEU A 400 28.25 -17.69 17.46
N ASP A 401 29.55 -17.44 17.29
CA ASP A 401 30.21 -16.29 17.91
C ASP A 401 29.79 -14.95 17.27
N VAL A 402 30.24 -13.83 17.86
CA VAL A 402 29.86 -12.48 17.41
C VAL A 402 30.35 -12.19 15.99
N GLU A 403 31.55 -12.63 15.61
CA GLU A 403 32.12 -12.35 14.28
C GLU A 403 31.38 -13.15 13.20
N ALA A 404 31.09 -14.42 13.47
CA ALA A 404 30.24 -15.25 12.62
C ALA A 404 28.83 -14.65 12.44
N ARG A 405 28.24 -14.09 13.51
CA ARG A 405 26.97 -13.35 13.41
C ARG A 405 27.08 -12.05 12.62
N VAL A 406 28.17 -11.29 12.77
CA VAL A 406 28.40 -10.05 12.00
C VAL A 406 28.57 -10.37 10.51
N MET A 407 29.38 -11.38 10.16
CA MET A 407 29.60 -11.79 8.78
C MET A 407 28.35 -12.42 8.15
N GLY A 408 27.57 -13.20 8.90
CA GLY A 408 26.26 -13.68 8.45
C GLY A 408 25.25 -12.55 8.25
N GLY A 409 25.22 -11.55 9.14
CA GLY A 409 24.42 -10.35 8.98
C GLY A 409 24.79 -9.52 7.75
N LEU A 410 26.09 -9.43 7.43
CA LEU A 410 26.57 -8.74 6.24
C LEU A 410 26.11 -9.47 4.96
N LYS A 411 26.15 -10.80 4.94
CA LYS A 411 25.56 -11.61 3.83
C LYS A 411 24.06 -11.36 3.67
N LEU A 412 23.31 -11.25 4.78
CA LEU A 412 21.88 -10.95 4.71
C LEU A 412 21.58 -9.56 4.12
N LEU A 413 22.44 -8.56 4.35
CA LEU A 413 22.34 -7.24 3.72
C LEU A 413 22.80 -7.25 2.26
N ARG A 414 23.89 -7.94 1.93
CA ARG A 414 24.51 -7.96 0.58
C ARG A 414 23.82 -8.96 -0.35
N ARG A 415 22.52 -8.77 -0.59
CA ARG A 415 21.69 -9.61 -1.50
C ARG A 415 21.88 -9.27 -2.99
N SER A 416 22.41 -8.09 -3.31
CA SER A 416 22.68 -7.64 -4.68
C SER A 416 24.16 -7.72 -5.02
N GLU A 417 24.48 -8.34 -6.16
CA GLU A 417 25.81 -8.34 -6.75
C GLU A 417 26.29 -6.91 -7.03
N PRO A 418 27.57 -6.57 -6.78
CA PRO A 418 28.13 -5.28 -7.13
C PRO A 418 27.97 -4.96 -8.63
N ARG A 419 27.42 -3.79 -8.93
CA ARG A 419 27.36 -3.24 -10.29
C ARG A 419 27.85 -1.80 -10.24
N PHE A 420 28.70 -1.42 -11.18
CA PHE A 420 29.27 -0.06 -11.26
C PHE A 420 29.11 0.56 -12.67
N GLU A 421 28.47 -0.18 -13.59
CA GLU A 421 28.09 0.37 -14.89
C GLU A 421 26.93 1.35 -14.72
N VAL A 422 27.11 2.55 -15.28
CA VAL A 422 26.12 3.62 -15.21
C VAL A 422 25.09 3.43 -16.32
N VAL A 423 23.87 3.02 -15.95
CA VAL A 423 22.74 2.93 -16.88
C VAL A 423 21.84 4.14 -16.70
N GLY A 424 21.64 4.91 -17.76
CA GLY A 424 20.77 6.10 -17.75
C GLY A 424 19.27 5.78 -17.75
N ASN A 425 18.43 6.77 -17.49
CA ASN A 425 16.97 6.61 -17.52
C ASN A 425 16.29 7.76 -18.28
N ALA A 426 15.82 7.47 -19.51
CA ALA A 426 15.18 8.45 -20.39
C ALA A 426 13.86 9.05 -19.86
N ARG A 427 13.27 8.49 -18.80
CA ARG A 427 12.05 9.01 -18.15
C ARG A 427 12.34 9.91 -16.94
N MET A 428 13.61 10.03 -16.54
CA MET A 428 14.06 10.83 -15.40
C MET A 428 14.46 12.23 -15.87
N SER A 429 14.08 13.28 -15.15
CA SER A 429 14.57 14.63 -15.45
C SER A 429 16.02 14.77 -14.98
N LYS A 430 16.81 15.63 -15.66
CA LYS A 430 18.24 15.77 -15.35
C LYS A 430 18.50 16.21 -13.90
N GLU A 431 17.63 17.06 -13.35
CA GLU A 431 17.67 17.45 -11.93
C GLU A 431 17.52 16.25 -10.98
N VAL A 432 16.59 15.33 -11.29
CA VAL A 432 16.37 14.11 -10.49
C VAL A 432 17.53 13.14 -10.65
N GLU A 433 18.03 12.95 -11.87
CA GLU A 433 19.21 12.13 -12.16
C GLU A 433 20.43 12.61 -11.36
N ASP A 434 20.78 13.89 -11.49
CA ASP A 434 21.96 14.47 -10.82
C ASP A 434 21.81 14.40 -9.29
N HIS A 435 20.61 14.64 -8.77
CA HIS A 435 20.34 14.51 -7.35
C HIS A 435 20.53 13.08 -6.82
N VAL A 436 19.98 12.09 -7.54
CA VAL A 436 20.04 10.67 -7.17
C VAL A 436 21.48 10.16 -7.27
N ARG A 437 22.19 10.43 -8.37
CA ARG A 437 23.58 10.00 -8.55
C ARG A 437 24.51 10.56 -7.49
N GLN A 438 24.43 11.87 -7.20
CA GLN A 438 25.34 12.52 -6.25
C GLN A 438 25.16 12.10 -4.78
N ARG A 439 24.02 11.52 -4.40
CA ARG A 439 23.68 11.24 -2.98
C ARG A 439 23.32 9.80 -2.65
N HIS A 440 22.92 9.01 -3.64
CA HIS A 440 22.33 7.70 -3.42
C HIS A 440 23.01 6.58 -4.22
N MET A 441 23.93 6.90 -5.13
CA MET A 441 24.63 5.90 -5.94
C MET A 441 26.03 5.60 -5.41
N VAL A 442 26.39 4.33 -5.46
CA VAL A 442 27.73 3.80 -5.13
C VAL A 442 28.42 3.45 -6.43
N GLU A 443 29.29 4.34 -6.92
CA GLU A 443 29.83 4.26 -8.28
C GLU A 443 31.15 3.48 -8.37
N ASP A 444 31.77 3.09 -7.25
CA ASP A 444 33.00 2.28 -7.25
C ASP A 444 33.15 1.33 -6.05
N PHE A 445 34.09 0.39 -6.18
CA PHE A 445 34.36 -0.65 -5.17
C PHE A 445 35.00 -0.11 -3.87
N SER A 446 35.73 1.00 -3.92
CA SER A 446 36.34 1.59 -2.71
C SER A 446 35.28 2.23 -1.81
N GLN A 447 34.26 2.86 -2.42
CA GLN A 447 33.06 3.33 -1.72
C GLN A 447 32.33 2.16 -1.07
N LEU A 448 32.12 1.06 -1.81
CA LEU A 448 31.46 -0.15 -1.30
C LEU A 448 32.20 -0.71 -0.06
N VAL A 449 33.54 -0.85 -0.11
CA VAL A 449 34.32 -1.35 1.03
C VAL A 449 34.18 -0.46 2.26
N ALA A 450 34.19 0.87 2.10
CA ALA A 450 33.99 1.80 3.21
C ALA A 450 32.56 1.70 3.81
N LEU A 451 31.55 1.52 2.95
CA LEU A 451 30.16 1.31 3.35
C LEU A 451 29.95 -0.04 4.05
N GLU A 452 30.65 -1.10 3.62
CA GLU A 452 30.60 -2.40 4.30
C GLU A 452 31.16 -2.34 5.73
N GLN A 453 32.15 -1.48 6.02
CA GLN A 453 32.60 -1.25 7.40
C GLN A 453 31.53 -0.57 8.26
N ARG A 454 30.77 0.38 7.68
CA ARG A 454 29.60 0.98 8.35
C ARG A 454 28.49 -0.05 8.59
N ALA A 455 28.21 -0.91 7.60
CA ALA A 455 27.25 -2.00 7.75
C ALA A 455 27.67 -2.99 8.84
N ARG A 456 28.95 -3.37 8.94
CA ARG A 456 29.48 -4.19 10.04
C ARG A 456 29.30 -3.52 11.40
N ALA A 457 29.58 -2.21 11.51
CA ALA A 457 29.35 -1.44 12.73
C ALA A 457 27.87 -1.37 13.11
N PHE A 458 26.97 -1.22 12.13
CA PHE A 458 25.53 -1.33 12.33
C PHE A 458 25.14 -2.71 12.89
N ILE A 459 25.58 -3.81 12.25
CA ILE A 459 25.23 -5.18 12.67
C ILE A 459 25.74 -5.48 14.10
N LEU A 460 27.00 -5.13 14.40
CA LEU A 460 27.59 -5.31 15.73
C LEU A 460 26.80 -4.54 16.80
N ARG A 461 26.42 -3.28 16.50
CA ARG A 461 25.62 -2.47 17.42
C ARG A 461 24.17 -2.98 17.53
N PHE A 462 23.62 -3.56 16.47
CA PHE A 462 22.30 -4.18 16.46
C PHE A 462 22.24 -5.45 17.32
N ASP A 463 23.23 -6.34 17.21
CA ASP A 463 23.34 -7.53 18.07
C ASP A 463 23.49 -7.16 19.56
N GLY A 464 24.33 -6.16 19.84
CA GLY A 464 24.49 -5.59 21.18
C GLY A 464 23.22 -4.94 21.72
N PHE A 465 22.50 -4.18 20.89
CA PHE A 465 21.19 -3.60 21.21
C PHE A 465 20.16 -4.69 21.55
N CYS A 466 19.96 -5.68 20.68
CA CYS A 466 19.04 -6.79 20.94
C CYS A 466 19.36 -7.48 22.27
N SER A 467 20.65 -7.77 22.53
CA SER A 467 21.13 -8.38 23.77
C SER A 467 20.95 -7.51 25.02
N LYS A 468 20.84 -6.18 24.89
CA LYS A 468 20.45 -5.27 26.00
C LYS A 468 18.94 -5.34 26.25
N VAL A 469 18.14 -5.28 25.17
CA VAL A 469 16.67 -5.25 25.24
C VAL A 469 16.09 -6.59 25.73
N GLU A 470 16.69 -7.71 25.34
CA GLU A 470 16.35 -9.07 25.83
C GLU A 470 16.65 -9.22 27.33
N ARG A 471 17.82 -8.75 27.80
CA ARG A 471 18.16 -8.74 29.24
C ARG A 471 17.24 -7.83 30.07
N ALA A 472 16.61 -6.84 29.45
CA ALA A 472 15.58 -6.01 30.08
C ALA A 472 14.15 -6.62 30.00
N SER A 473 14.02 -7.82 29.42
CA SER A 473 12.73 -8.50 29.15
C SER A 473 11.75 -7.64 28.32
N LEU A 474 12.29 -6.81 27.43
CA LEU A 474 11.53 -5.95 26.51
C LEU A 474 11.41 -6.56 25.10
N LEU A 475 12.18 -7.60 24.82
CA LEU A 475 12.16 -8.40 23.60
C LEU A 475 12.20 -9.87 24.01
N ASP A 476 11.30 -10.65 23.43
CA ASP A 476 11.21 -12.10 23.61
C ASP A 476 11.71 -12.79 22.33
N SER A 477 12.50 -13.84 22.49
CA SER A 477 13.32 -14.44 21.42
C SER A 477 12.50 -15.24 20.40
N GLU A 478 11.39 -15.85 20.79
CA GLU A 478 10.52 -16.55 19.83
C GLU A 478 9.65 -15.56 19.07
N SER A 479 8.92 -14.70 19.79
CA SER A 479 7.99 -13.76 19.18
C SER A 479 8.67 -12.62 18.40
N VAL A 480 9.97 -12.36 18.61
CA VAL A 480 10.71 -11.42 17.76
C VAL A 480 10.90 -11.96 16.35
N ILE A 481 11.20 -13.26 16.19
CA ILE A 481 11.32 -13.88 14.86
C ILE A 481 9.99 -13.79 14.13
N ASP A 482 8.89 -14.12 14.79
CA ASP A 482 7.55 -14.01 14.23
C ASP A 482 7.24 -12.57 13.77
N ARG A 483 7.50 -11.58 14.64
CA ARG A 483 7.24 -10.16 14.36
C ARG A 483 8.12 -9.62 13.23
N THR A 484 9.43 -9.84 13.26
CA THR A 484 10.30 -9.30 12.20
C THR A 484 10.13 -10.03 10.89
N TYR A 485 9.75 -11.31 10.91
CA TYR A 485 9.38 -12.02 9.70
C TYR A 485 8.16 -11.38 9.03
N VAL A 486 7.06 -11.23 9.79
CA VAL A 486 5.83 -10.62 9.29
C VAL A 486 6.06 -9.17 8.84
N ILE A 487 6.65 -8.31 9.68
CA ILE A 487 6.71 -6.86 9.43
C ILE A 487 7.58 -6.52 8.21
N ASN A 488 8.64 -7.28 7.96
CA ASN A 488 9.61 -7.02 6.88
C ASN A 488 9.40 -7.91 5.64
N GLU A 489 8.31 -8.68 5.57
CA GLU A 489 7.95 -9.46 4.39
C GLU A 489 7.66 -8.53 3.19
N GLU A 490 8.36 -8.76 2.06
CA GLU A 490 8.11 -8.08 0.78
C GLU A 490 6.61 -8.13 0.42
N ARG A 491 6.05 -7.02 -0.05
CA ARG A 491 4.64 -6.95 -0.42
C ARG A 491 4.43 -7.27 -1.90
N PHE A 492 4.51 -8.56 -2.22
CA PHE A 492 4.45 -9.11 -3.58
C PHE A 492 3.41 -8.44 -4.49
N TYR A 493 2.16 -8.31 -4.05
CA TYR A 493 1.08 -7.73 -4.85
C TYR A 493 1.10 -6.20 -4.97
N SER A 494 1.93 -5.48 -4.18
CA SER A 494 2.13 -4.04 -4.35
C SER A 494 3.46 -3.62 -5.02
N SER A 495 4.34 -4.56 -5.34
CA SER A 495 5.65 -4.33 -5.99
C SER A 495 5.76 -4.96 -7.39
N GLY A 496 6.36 -4.29 -8.39
CA GLY A 496 7.06 -4.98 -9.49
C GLY A 496 6.59 -4.75 -10.95
N TYR A 497 5.60 -5.43 -11.53
CA TYR A 497 4.49 -6.19 -10.93
C TYR A 497 3.20 -5.35 -11.12
N GLY A 498 3.16 -4.16 -10.50
CA GLY A 498 2.12 -3.16 -10.75
C GLY A 498 0.70 -3.72 -10.69
N GLN A 499 -0.13 -3.34 -11.67
CA GLN A 499 -1.55 -3.72 -11.72
C GLN A 499 -1.81 -4.93 -12.64
N TRP A 500 -0.75 -5.57 -13.17
CA TRP A 500 -0.86 -6.58 -14.21
C TRP A 500 -1.60 -7.85 -13.76
N TRP A 501 -1.53 -8.18 -12.47
CA TRP A 501 -2.34 -9.26 -11.89
C TRP A 501 -3.84 -8.92 -11.89
N VAL A 502 -4.23 -7.64 -11.84
CA VAL A 502 -5.64 -7.23 -11.98
C VAL A 502 -6.09 -7.49 -13.41
N GLU A 503 -5.28 -7.07 -14.39
CA GLU A 503 -5.55 -7.30 -15.82
C GLU A 503 -5.78 -8.79 -16.09
N ASN A 504 -4.91 -9.67 -15.58
CA ASN A 504 -5.05 -11.12 -15.74
C ASN A 504 -6.30 -11.70 -15.06
N LEU A 505 -6.69 -11.21 -13.87
CA LEU A 505 -7.96 -11.61 -13.23
C LEU A 505 -9.18 -11.14 -14.04
N LEU A 506 -9.12 -9.94 -14.61
CA LEU A 506 -10.21 -9.37 -15.41
C LEU A 506 -10.32 -10.02 -16.79
N GLU A 507 -9.20 -10.41 -17.40
CA GLU A 507 -9.15 -11.24 -18.60
C GLU A 507 -9.79 -12.61 -18.33
N ALA A 508 -9.40 -13.31 -17.25
CA ALA A 508 -10.06 -14.56 -16.85
C ALA A 508 -11.56 -14.38 -16.57
N ARG A 509 -11.95 -13.24 -15.99
CA ARG A 509 -13.36 -12.87 -15.77
C ARG A 509 -14.13 -12.60 -17.09
N ARG A 510 -13.46 -12.08 -18.12
CA ARG A 510 -14.00 -11.89 -19.48
C ARG A 510 -14.14 -13.22 -20.23
N GLN A 511 -13.14 -14.10 -20.11
CA GLN A 511 -13.12 -15.42 -20.77
C GLN A 511 -14.11 -16.41 -20.15
N GLY A 512 -14.53 -16.19 -18.90
CA GLY A 512 -15.48 -17.03 -18.17
C GLY A 512 -14.83 -17.97 -17.15
N ASP A 513 -13.49 -18.05 -17.15
CA ASP A 513 -12.66 -18.84 -16.23
C ASP A 513 -12.80 -18.40 -14.76
N LEU A 514 -13.21 -17.15 -14.51
CA LEU A 514 -13.34 -16.58 -13.17
C LEU A 514 -14.75 -16.02 -12.92
N GLY A 515 -15.51 -16.63 -12.00
CA GLY A 515 -16.81 -16.12 -11.55
C GLY A 515 -16.70 -14.85 -10.68
N LYS A 516 -17.79 -14.09 -10.55
CA LYS A 516 -17.80 -12.80 -9.80
C LYS A 516 -17.35 -12.95 -8.34
N GLU A 517 -17.86 -13.96 -7.63
CA GLU A 517 -17.51 -14.19 -6.23
C GLU A 517 -16.03 -14.54 -6.07
N ASN A 518 -15.47 -15.34 -6.99
CA ASN A 518 -14.04 -15.65 -6.99
C ASN A 518 -13.19 -14.43 -7.35
N LEU A 519 -13.64 -13.53 -8.24
CA LEU A 519 -12.98 -12.22 -8.46
C LEU A 519 -12.94 -11.39 -7.17
N ASN A 520 -14.06 -11.31 -6.44
CA ASN A 520 -14.09 -10.66 -5.13
C ASN A 520 -13.10 -11.31 -4.15
N ARG A 521 -13.08 -12.65 -4.05
CA ARG A 521 -12.17 -13.39 -3.16
C ARG A 521 -10.69 -13.19 -3.54
N CYS A 522 -10.36 -13.10 -4.84
CA CYS A 522 -9.03 -12.75 -5.30
C CYS A 522 -8.61 -11.35 -4.83
N ILE A 523 -9.44 -10.33 -5.09
CA ILE A 523 -9.15 -8.94 -4.69
C ILE A 523 -9.08 -8.82 -3.15
N GLU A 524 -9.96 -9.52 -2.43
CA GLU A 524 -9.96 -9.60 -0.96
C GLU A 524 -8.69 -10.27 -0.42
N ALA A 525 -8.20 -11.34 -1.06
CA ALA A 525 -6.91 -11.93 -0.74
C ALA A 525 -5.77 -10.93 -1.03
N MET A 526 -5.77 -10.24 -2.17
CA MET A 526 -4.72 -9.28 -2.52
C MET A 526 -4.68 -8.06 -1.58
N THR A 527 -5.82 -7.52 -1.11
CA THR A 527 -5.82 -6.47 -0.08
C THR A 527 -5.12 -6.97 1.20
N ARG A 528 -5.57 -8.14 1.68
CA ARG A 528 -5.08 -8.84 2.87
C ARG A 528 -3.60 -9.25 2.79
N ALA A 529 -3.10 -9.60 1.62
CA ALA A 529 -1.70 -9.99 1.38
C ALA A 529 -0.71 -8.86 1.65
N ASN A 530 -1.17 -7.60 1.64
CA ASN A 530 -0.34 -6.43 1.89
C ASN A 530 -0.27 -6.02 3.39
N ARG A 531 -1.13 -6.59 4.25
CA ARG A 531 -1.18 -6.27 5.69
C ARG A 531 -0.02 -6.90 6.46
N ARG A 532 0.51 -6.19 7.45
CA ARG A 532 1.74 -6.49 8.20
C ARG A 532 1.64 -6.09 9.68
N LEU A 533 1.19 -4.86 9.97
CA LEU A 533 1.18 -4.29 11.33
C LEU A 533 -0.13 -4.51 12.09
N SER A 534 -1.25 -4.49 11.37
CA SER A 534 -2.59 -4.75 11.92
C SER A 534 -2.83 -6.21 12.34
N GLY A 535 -2.02 -7.13 11.81
CA GLY A 535 -2.22 -8.58 11.93
C GLY A 535 -3.34 -9.07 11.00
N ASN A 536 -3.02 -10.03 10.13
CA ASN A 536 -4.02 -10.65 9.26
C ASN A 536 -4.42 -12.03 9.80
N GLN A 537 -5.29 -12.03 10.81
CA GLN A 537 -5.73 -13.23 11.52
C GLN A 537 -7.01 -13.87 10.95
N ARG A 538 -7.19 -13.84 9.62
CA ARG A 538 -8.42 -14.30 8.93
C ARG A 538 -9.00 -15.61 9.46
N TYR A 539 -8.16 -16.64 9.62
CA TYR A 539 -8.60 -17.97 10.06
C TYR A 539 -8.57 -18.18 11.58
N GLY A 540 -8.18 -17.18 12.37
CA GLY A 540 -7.93 -17.31 13.82
C GLY A 540 -6.73 -18.21 14.18
N LEU A 541 -5.88 -18.56 13.21
CA LEU A 541 -4.77 -19.52 13.37
C LEU A 541 -3.37 -18.88 13.42
N GLY A 542 -3.26 -17.60 13.06
CA GLY A 542 -1.98 -16.89 12.90
C GLY A 542 -2.09 -15.75 11.89
N THR A 543 -1.00 -15.02 11.70
CA THR A 543 -0.91 -13.98 10.66
C THR A 543 -0.54 -14.59 9.32
N THR A 544 -1.29 -14.32 8.26
CA THR A 544 -0.95 -14.77 6.89
C THR A 544 0.31 -14.07 6.37
N THR A 545 1.24 -14.83 5.79
CA THR A 545 2.44 -14.34 5.08
C THR A 545 2.67 -15.13 3.79
N ASP A 546 3.47 -14.60 2.87
CA ASP A 546 3.79 -15.21 1.57
C ASP A 546 2.54 -15.63 0.77
N MET A 547 1.45 -14.89 0.91
CA MET A 547 0.18 -15.25 0.29
C MET A 547 0.24 -15.13 -1.24
N ARG A 548 -0.35 -16.10 -1.95
CA ARG A 548 -0.37 -16.21 -3.40
C ARG A 548 -1.73 -16.70 -3.88
N VAL A 549 -2.21 -16.15 -5.00
CA VAL A 549 -3.55 -16.35 -5.57
C VAL A 549 -3.43 -17.09 -6.90
N PHE A 550 -3.93 -18.31 -6.93
CA PHE A 550 -3.92 -19.22 -8.08
C PHE A 550 -5.36 -19.49 -8.57
N LYS A 551 -5.54 -20.02 -9.79
CA LYS A 551 -6.88 -20.45 -10.27
C LYS A 551 -7.56 -21.43 -9.31
N GLN A 552 -6.78 -22.27 -8.65
CA GLN A 552 -7.23 -23.31 -7.72
C GLN A 552 -7.52 -22.78 -6.30
N GLY A 553 -7.24 -21.51 -6.00
CA GLY A 553 -7.42 -20.91 -4.68
C GLY A 553 -6.23 -20.10 -4.17
N VAL A 554 -6.29 -19.71 -2.90
CA VAL A 554 -5.23 -18.96 -2.23
C VAL A 554 -4.33 -19.92 -1.45
N VAL A 555 -3.02 -19.77 -1.52
CA VAL A 555 -2.06 -20.48 -0.64
C VAL A 555 -1.17 -19.48 0.07
N GLY A 556 -0.48 -19.93 1.11
CA GLY A 556 0.54 -19.14 1.79
C GLY A 556 0.98 -19.79 3.09
N ARG A 557 1.50 -18.97 4.01
CA ARG A 557 1.94 -19.36 5.35
C ARG A 557 1.07 -18.69 6.40
N LEU A 558 0.92 -19.32 7.56
CA LEU A 558 0.31 -18.77 8.76
C LEU A 558 1.33 -18.79 9.88
N VAL A 559 1.82 -17.62 10.28
CA VAL A 559 2.72 -17.48 11.45
C VAL A 559 1.84 -17.51 12.71
N SER A 560 1.87 -18.62 13.44
CA SER A 560 0.98 -18.86 14.59
C SER A 560 1.43 -18.19 15.88
N GLY A 561 2.63 -17.62 15.90
CA GLY A 561 3.32 -17.19 17.11
C GLY A 561 4.12 -18.32 17.75
N ALA A 562 4.95 -17.97 18.73
CA ALA A 562 5.87 -18.86 19.45
C ALA A 562 6.86 -19.58 18.51
N GLY A 563 7.43 -18.85 17.53
CA GLY A 563 8.45 -19.38 16.64
C GLY A 563 7.95 -20.48 15.69
N LYS A 564 6.65 -20.51 15.39
CA LYS A 564 6.01 -21.55 14.57
C LYS A 564 5.16 -20.99 13.43
N TYR A 565 5.04 -21.79 12.38
CA TYR A 565 4.15 -21.53 11.25
C TYR A 565 3.52 -22.81 10.70
N CYS A 566 2.50 -22.69 9.85
CA CYS A 566 2.06 -23.76 8.96
C CYS A 566 1.78 -23.21 7.55
N TYR A 567 1.63 -24.10 6.57
CA TYR A 567 1.12 -23.74 5.25
C TYR A 567 -0.40 -23.83 5.22
N PHE A 568 -1.05 -23.05 4.34
CA PHE A 568 -2.49 -23.14 4.11
C PHE A 568 -2.85 -23.15 2.62
N HIS A 569 -4.04 -23.68 2.32
CA HIS A 569 -4.77 -23.52 1.07
C HIS A 569 -6.25 -23.23 1.34
N GLU A 570 -6.78 -22.19 0.70
CA GLU A 570 -8.19 -21.83 0.66
C GLU A 570 -8.70 -22.08 -0.78
N PRO A 571 -9.43 -23.18 -1.04
CA PRO A 571 -9.92 -23.49 -2.38
C PRO A 571 -10.97 -22.48 -2.86
N PHE A 572 -10.93 -22.16 -4.15
CA PHE A 572 -12.02 -21.43 -4.82
C PHE A 572 -13.19 -22.34 -5.25
N ALA A 573 -12.92 -23.61 -5.54
CA ALA A 573 -13.93 -24.61 -5.87
C ALA A 573 -14.28 -25.48 -4.65
N GLU A 574 -15.57 -25.64 -4.33
CA GLU A 574 -16.02 -26.40 -3.15
C GLU A 574 -15.59 -27.87 -3.13
N ASN A 575 -15.43 -28.46 -4.33
CA ASN A 575 -15.06 -29.86 -4.52
C ASN A 575 -13.55 -30.14 -4.45
N LEU A 576 -12.71 -29.12 -4.23
CA LEU A 576 -11.26 -29.27 -4.17
C LEU A 576 -10.83 -29.61 -2.74
N GLU A 577 -10.57 -30.89 -2.49
CA GLU A 577 -10.11 -31.42 -1.20
C GLU A 577 -8.65 -31.90 -1.30
N PRO A 578 -7.65 -31.01 -1.12
CA PRO A 578 -6.24 -31.38 -1.18
C PRO A 578 -5.84 -32.18 0.07
N THR A 579 -5.17 -33.31 -0.16
CA THR A 579 -4.66 -34.18 0.91
C THR A 579 -3.30 -33.73 1.43
N ALA A 580 -2.52 -33.01 0.61
CA ALA A 580 -1.21 -32.49 0.97
C ALA A 580 -0.82 -31.27 0.12
N ILE A 581 0.13 -30.49 0.62
CA ILE A 581 0.85 -29.45 -0.13
C ILE A 581 2.32 -29.85 -0.22
N ARG A 582 2.89 -29.83 -1.43
CA ARG A 582 4.32 -30.02 -1.64
C ARG A 582 4.99 -28.65 -1.69
N VAL A 583 6.02 -28.47 -0.88
CA VAL A 583 6.81 -27.24 -0.78
C VAL A 583 8.28 -27.58 -1.03
N ASN A 584 8.87 -27.01 -2.09
CA ASN A 584 10.25 -27.28 -2.51
C ASN A 584 10.57 -28.80 -2.58
N GLY A 585 9.65 -29.60 -3.11
CA GLY A 585 9.77 -31.06 -3.20
C GLY A 585 9.27 -31.84 -1.98
N SER A 586 9.18 -31.24 -0.80
CA SER A 586 8.74 -31.90 0.44
C SER A 586 7.21 -31.86 0.61
N ALA A 587 6.57 -33.01 0.72
CA ALA A 587 5.11 -33.11 0.87
C ALA A 587 4.68 -33.06 2.35
N LEU A 588 3.76 -32.15 2.67
CA LEU A 588 3.20 -31.93 4.00
C LEU A 588 1.70 -32.23 3.97
N ARG A 589 1.22 -33.08 4.89
CA ARG A 589 -0.19 -33.46 4.93
C ARG A 589 -1.05 -32.27 5.32
N LEU A 590 -2.16 -32.06 4.61
CA LEU A 590 -3.15 -31.05 4.93
C LEU A 590 -4.32 -31.64 5.74
N SER A 591 -4.89 -30.80 6.60
CA SER A 591 -6.09 -31.07 7.38
C SER A 591 -7.12 -29.96 7.19
N GLY A 592 -8.34 -30.34 6.82
CA GLY A 592 -9.42 -29.38 6.55
C GLY A 592 -9.98 -28.77 7.84
N LYS A 593 -10.25 -27.48 7.80
CA LYS A 593 -10.96 -26.72 8.83
C LYS A 593 -12.02 -25.85 8.17
N VAL A 594 -13.18 -25.71 8.82
CA VAL A 594 -14.19 -24.74 8.42
C VAL A 594 -13.97 -23.47 9.24
N SER A 595 -13.83 -22.33 8.55
CA SER A 595 -13.78 -20.99 9.14
C SER A 595 -15.05 -20.21 8.80
N SER A 596 -15.24 -19.03 9.40
CA SER A 596 -16.30 -18.09 9.00
C SER A 596 -16.27 -17.71 7.52
N ASP A 597 -15.08 -17.79 6.92
CA ASP A 597 -14.78 -17.30 5.58
C ASP A 597 -14.70 -18.44 4.54
N GLY A 598 -15.12 -19.65 4.92
CA GLY A 598 -15.09 -20.86 4.08
C GLY A 598 -14.14 -21.96 4.59
N ARG A 599 -13.95 -22.98 3.75
CA ARG A 599 -13.03 -24.10 4.02
C ARG A 599 -11.58 -23.64 3.85
N VAL A 600 -10.72 -23.97 4.80
CA VAL A 600 -9.27 -23.77 4.72
C VAL A 600 -8.56 -25.07 5.12
N TRP A 601 -7.59 -25.48 4.33
CA TRP A 601 -6.74 -26.64 4.56
C TRP A 601 -5.41 -26.18 5.13
N VAL A 602 -4.96 -26.76 6.24
CA VAL A 602 -3.70 -26.37 6.90
C VAL A 602 -2.77 -27.55 7.15
N SER A 603 -1.47 -27.33 7.02
CA SER A 603 -0.45 -28.33 7.32
C SER A 603 -0.27 -28.53 8.83
N GLU A 604 0.56 -29.50 9.19
CA GLU A 604 1.19 -29.53 10.51
C GLU A 604 2.01 -28.26 10.81
N GLN A 605 2.29 -28.01 12.09
CA GLN A 605 3.13 -26.90 12.53
C GLN A 605 4.61 -27.21 12.32
N LEU A 606 5.33 -26.23 11.77
CA LEU A 606 6.76 -26.24 11.49
C LEU A 606 7.47 -25.13 12.29
N SER A 607 8.77 -25.30 12.52
CA SER A 607 9.61 -24.31 13.19
C SER A 607 10.00 -23.17 12.25
N MET A 608 9.87 -21.92 12.70
CA MET A 608 10.37 -20.74 11.97
C MET A 608 11.87 -20.81 11.68
N MET A 609 12.63 -21.58 12.48
CA MET A 609 14.07 -21.81 12.25
C MET A 609 14.35 -22.61 10.98
N ASP A 610 13.43 -23.48 10.58
CA ASP A 610 13.52 -24.33 9.38
C ASP A 610 12.77 -23.72 8.17
N MET A 611 12.19 -22.52 8.32
CA MET A 611 11.42 -21.87 7.26
C MET A 611 12.32 -21.56 6.04
N PRO A 612 11.96 -22.06 4.84
CA PRO A 612 12.74 -21.79 3.63
C PRO A 612 12.50 -20.35 3.13
N GLU A 613 13.55 -19.71 2.62
CA GLU A 613 13.51 -18.31 2.16
C GLU A 613 12.55 -18.09 0.99
N GLN A 614 12.38 -19.11 0.15
CA GLN A 614 11.41 -19.17 -0.95
C GLN A 614 10.59 -20.47 -0.83
N ALA A 615 9.34 -20.44 -1.28
CA ALA A 615 8.49 -21.62 -1.41
C ALA A 615 7.90 -21.71 -2.82
N GLN A 616 8.18 -22.82 -3.48
CA GLN A 616 7.42 -23.30 -4.63
C GLN A 616 6.30 -24.19 -4.12
N PHE A 617 5.07 -24.00 -4.60
CA PHE A 617 3.88 -24.70 -4.12
C PHE A 617 3.31 -25.62 -5.20
N GLU A 618 2.84 -26.79 -4.77
CA GLU A 618 2.09 -27.75 -5.58
C GLU A 618 1.07 -28.44 -4.68
N LEU A 619 -0.18 -28.63 -5.14
CA LEU A 619 -1.22 -29.31 -4.35
C LEU A 619 -1.33 -30.78 -4.75
N LEU A 620 -1.60 -31.66 -3.79
CA LEU A 620 -1.79 -33.09 -4.02
C LEU A 620 -3.21 -33.50 -3.61
N CYS A 621 -3.98 -34.07 -4.53
CA CYS A 621 -5.26 -34.72 -4.25
C CYS A 621 -5.09 -36.24 -4.35
N GLY A 622 -4.92 -36.88 -3.20
CA GLY A 622 -4.41 -38.24 -3.12
C GLY A 622 -2.95 -38.29 -3.58
N ALA A 623 -2.66 -39.17 -4.55
CA ALA A 623 -1.35 -39.23 -5.19
C ALA A 623 -1.22 -38.28 -6.41
N THR A 624 -2.32 -37.67 -6.86
CA THR A 624 -2.34 -36.88 -8.10
C THR A 624 -1.89 -35.44 -7.82
N PRO A 625 -0.85 -34.94 -8.50
CA PRO A 625 -0.47 -33.55 -8.42
C PRO A 625 -1.44 -32.65 -9.21
N ILE A 626 -1.73 -31.49 -8.64
CA ILE A 626 -2.47 -30.41 -9.27
C ILE A 626 -1.48 -29.25 -9.44
N ALA A 627 -1.20 -28.92 -10.70
CA ALA A 627 -0.44 -27.73 -11.03
C ALA A 627 -1.20 -26.49 -10.55
N LEU A 628 -0.52 -25.66 -9.77
CA LEU A 628 -1.05 -24.36 -9.36
C LEU A 628 -0.82 -23.36 -10.50
N GLU A 629 -1.90 -22.95 -11.15
CA GLU A 629 -1.88 -21.97 -12.25
C GLU A 629 -1.95 -20.57 -11.66
N ASP A 630 -0.83 -19.86 -11.70
CA ASP A 630 -0.73 -18.51 -11.15
C ASP A 630 -1.40 -17.50 -12.10
N TYR A 631 -2.32 -16.68 -11.58
CA TYR A 631 -2.85 -15.53 -12.33
C TYR A 631 -1.74 -14.52 -12.67
N TYR A 632 -0.57 -14.64 -12.05
CA TYR A 632 0.63 -13.85 -12.32
C TYR A 632 1.48 -14.34 -13.49
N ASN A 633 1.31 -15.59 -13.96
CA ASN A 633 2.32 -16.26 -14.81
C ASN A 633 1.78 -16.78 -16.14
N THR A 634 0.78 -16.09 -16.71
CA THR A 634 0.12 -16.47 -17.98
C THR A 634 0.88 -16.06 -19.26
N GLN A 635 2.06 -15.42 -19.15
CA GLN A 635 2.97 -15.24 -20.28
C GLN A 635 4.18 -16.20 -20.21
N PRO A 636 4.33 -17.15 -21.15
CA PRO A 636 5.44 -18.12 -21.16
C PRO A 636 6.85 -17.54 -21.40
N SER A 637 6.98 -16.24 -21.64
CA SER A 637 8.17 -15.59 -22.21
C SER A 637 9.05 -14.82 -21.23
N ILE A 638 8.62 -14.65 -19.97
CA ILE A 638 9.44 -14.02 -18.92
C ILE A 638 9.84 -15.10 -17.93
N PRO A 639 11.04 -15.72 -18.06
CA PRO A 639 11.51 -16.63 -17.04
C PRO A 639 11.74 -15.84 -15.77
N PHE A 640 11.03 -16.19 -14.70
CA PHE A 640 11.61 -16.03 -13.38
C PHE A 640 12.95 -16.75 -13.40
N ALA A 641 14.03 -15.98 -13.27
CA ALA A 641 15.27 -16.54 -12.79
C ALA A 641 15.00 -17.06 -11.38
N LEU A 642 14.64 -18.34 -11.29
CA LEU A 642 15.14 -19.19 -10.22
C LEU A 642 16.64 -18.96 -10.23
N VAL A 643 17.13 -18.21 -9.25
CA VAL A 643 18.55 -18.12 -8.98
C VAL A 643 19.02 -19.57 -8.83
N PRO A 644 19.92 -20.06 -9.70
CA PRO A 644 20.35 -21.46 -9.62
C PRO A 644 21.00 -21.70 -8.26
N ALA A 645 20.81 -22.93 -7.76
CA ALA A 645 21.16 -23.35 -6.40
C ALA A 645 22.66 -23.21 -6.04
#